data_AF-A0A2D9Z263-F1
#
_entry.id   AF-A0A2D9Z263-F1
#
_cell.length_a   1.000
_cell.length_b   1.000
_cell.length_c   1.000
_cell.angle_alpha   90.00
_cell.angle_beta   90.00
_cell.angle_gamma   90.00
#
_symmetry.space_group_name_H-M   'P 1'
#
loop_
_entity.id
_entity.type
_entity.pdbx_description
1 polymer ?
#
loop_
_entity_poly.entity_id
_entity_poly.type
_entity_poly.pdbx_seq_one_letter_code
_entity_poly.pdbx_strand_id
1 'polypeptide(L)'
;MNAQEFVDLLNSLSVLDASAVEILRHQTDVQNNLVSPNQLLKTLLDSGQISREQAKVVVANLQSLQSAPAGPPQEEEVIDLSQVNLTSEPESVSGEDEDIIDLSQLGQAAEAEDEEVIDLDDFGVEETTAEESAPSDMTDRRGLDEEEEANWGGLMIIGNALLFGLFCVGVVLLYVVLANNTARHQWDSALKQYTGGSYQQAKNLMEGYLEEFPSDGNANRAKIYAIMSEVHIQLVSVRKDSIERIRVALINGDTLEGFKQESENELKSLLPRLAEYYVNAARILPGMEEKKEYVALTQKTLDVIEEVRALSDARQDNAFIARIDNIKRLMREAQGLVNRSEALETTLAQIEKYIEADSLEDAFLARNQLISTYVELQSNKALQKMVMRISEAEQSRVIRVEPTIQPNNQPIPVPPEHKVIVATRNGSNISGVQGYYVTVLAGDSVYGIELSSGSVNWRRFVGLQTNYHPIRVSDDGLSDTLLVDGARYEIVRVDSSSGEQKWRLPIGGAFTQPRMFNGMLYCNTHLKRTLRFKGGDGQVAEQEVLVGSLLTIDPETGVVQRQIQYPMGAHVEPGFDDENGIIYQVGDHSNLYAISAQTGDCVGVYYVGHEDNAIAVPAVYAVGYIILIQNGQARSTLHVLKHGENGFTRGQDSKTLENLVKMPPQVFGRRLLVSTDRGQIYVYDVDPNLLNPIGPLALMASVEGEYDDPIREFGIAKDGVLYMGGRGLVKYQVQSQLGQLKKDWAKFQTAVFVAPIQKFGNVVIYARQKQNTTRVTVSGHLVKEPDASWEVDLARTAGTAFVPNHPIQSLVSTNKPDFGLFRAAVGAEE
;
A
#
# COMPACT_ATOMS: atom_id res chain seq x y z
N MET A 1 -2.65 -35.84 20.90
CA MET A 1 -2.06 -35.27 19.69
C MET A 1 -0.60 -35.69 19.64
N ASN A 2 -0.13 -36.20 18.50
CA ASN A 2 1.23 -36.70 18.32
C ASN A 2 2.19 -35.60 17.77
N ALA A 3 3.46 -35.93 17.57
CA ALA A 3 4.49 -34.96 17.15
C ALA A 3 4.25 -34.46 15.72
N GLN A 4 3.82 -35.34 14.81
CA GLN A 4 3.53 -34.98 13.42
C GLN A 4 2.30 -34.06 13.31
N GLU A 5 1.20 -34.39 14.01
CA GLU A 5 0.01 -33.55 14.15
C GLU A 5 0.35 -32.18 14.76
N PHE A 6 1.34 -32.13 15.67
CA PHE A 6 1.79 -30.87 16.25
C PHE A 6 2.57 -30.00 15.27
N VAL A 7 3.43 -30.58 14.42
CA VAL A 7 4.11 -29.83 13.35
C VAL A 7 3.10 -29.32 12.31
N ASP A 8 2.04 -30.08 12.02
CA ASP A 8 0.94 -29.63 11.17
C ASP A 8 0.11 -28.50 11.82
N LEU A 9 -0.05 -28.51 13.15
CA LEU A 9 -0.64 -27.39 13.91
C LEU A 9 0.26 -26.13 13.85
N LEU A 10 1.58 -26.26 14.03
CA LEU A 10 2.51 -25.13 13.94
C LEU A 10 2.50 -24.50 12.53
N ASN A 11 2.38 -25.33 11.48
CA ASN A 11 2.22 -24.90 10.10
C ASN A 11 0.86 -24.20 9.87
N SER A 12 -0.24 -24.74 10.39
CA SER A 12 -1.57 -24.12 10.22
C SER A 12 -1.71 -22.78 10.95
N LEU A 13 -1.02 -22.62 12.09
CA LEU A 13 -0.92 -21.37 12.83
C LEU A 13 0.10 -20.36 12.23
N SER A 14 0.82 -20.73 11.15
CA SER A 14 1.89 -19.93 10.54
C SER A 14 2.95 -19.44 11.55
N VAL A 15 3.25 -20.26 12.56
CA VAL A 15 4.17 -19.94 13.65
C VAL A 15 5.65 -20.13 13.25
N LEU A 16 5.89 -21.02 12.28
CA LEU A 16 7.19 -21.31 11.68
C LEU A 16 7.15 -21.02 10.18
N ASP A 17 8.31 -20.72 9.60
CA ASP A 17 8.47 -20.66 8.16
C ASP A 17 8.41 -22.06 7.52
N ALA A 18 8.10 -22.11 6.23
CA ALA A 18 7.93 -23.38 5.50
C ALA A 18 9.19 -24.26 5.53
N SER A 19 10.40 -23.68 5.59
CA SER A 19 11.64 -24.45 5.61
C SER A 19 11.91 -25.06 6.99
N ALA A 20 11.62 -24.35 8.08
CA ALA A 20 11.67 -24.90 9.43
C ALA A 20 10.63 -26.02 9.64
N VAL A 21 9.41 -25.86 9.12
CA VAL A 21 8.38 -26.93 9.14
C VAL A 21 8.86 -28.17 8.40
N GLU A 22 9.46 -28.02 7.22
CA GLU A 22 9.96 -29.14 6.43
C GLU A 22 11.14 -29.86 7.11
N ILE A 23 12.06 -29.10 7.74
CA ILE A 23 13.14 -29.65 8.57
C ILE A 23 12.57 -30.48 9.74
N LEU A 24 11.58 -29.97 10.47
CA LEU A 24 10.94 -30.69 11.59
C LEU A 24 10.25 -31.98 11.12
N ARG A 25 9.53 -31.95 9.99
CA ARG A 25 8.91 -33.15 9.40
C ARG A 25 9.92 -34.21 8.96
N HIS A 26 11.18 -33.84 8.74
CA HIS A 26 12.27 -34.74 8.39
C HIS A 26 13.15 -35.19 9.58
N GLN A 27 12.89 -34.70 10.80
CA GLN A 27 13.57 -35.20 12.00
C GLN A 27 13.06 -36.60 12.37
N THR A 28 14.00 -37.54 12.53
CA THR A 28 13.73 -38.94 12.90
C THR A 28 12.87 -39.08 14.16
N ASP A 29 13.05 -38.18 15.13
CA ASP A 29 12.33 -38.22 16.40
C ASP A 29 10.88 -37.72 16.27
N VAL A 30 10.61 -36.82 15.32
CA VAL A 30 9.25 -36.35 14.99
C VAL A 30 8.51 -37.42 14.18
N GLN A 31 9.16 -37.98 13.16
CA GLN A 31 8.57 -39.04 12.31
C GLN A 31 8.19 -40.29 13.10
N ASN A 32 8.98 -40.66 14.12
CA ASN A 32 8.70 -41.79 15.00
C ASN A 32 7.85 -41.43 16.24
N ASN A 33 7.36 -40.18 16.36
CA ASN A 33 6.62 -39.67 17.52
C ASN A 33 7.32 -39.88 18.88
N LEU A 34 8.66 -39.76 18.91
CA LEU A 34 9.50 -39.96 20.10
C LEU A 34 9.59 -38.71 20.99
N VAL A 35 9.08 -37.57 20.54
CA VAL A 35 9.12 -36.26 21.25
C VAL A 35 7.70 -35.75 21.47
N SER A 36 7.39 -35.27 22.67
CA SER A 36 6.06 -34.73 22.97
C SER A 36 5.87 -33.31 22.39
N PRO A 37 4.62 -32.88 22.10
CA PRO A 37 4.35 -31.51 21.64
C PRO A 37 4.93 -30.42 22.56
N ASN A 38 4.89 -30.63 23.87
CA ASN A 38 5.44 -29.69 24.86
C ASN A 38 6.98 -29.63 24.82
N GLN A 39 7.65 -30.77 24.60
CA GLN A 39 9.10 -30.80 24.41
C GLN A 39 9.50 -30.11 23.11
N LEU A 40 8.81 -30.40 21.99
CA LEU A 40 9.09 -29.76 20.70
C LEU A 40 8.89 -28.24 20.75
N LEU A 41 7.82 -27.78 21.39
CA LEU A 41 7.56 -26.35 21.59
C LEU A 41 8.66 -25.68 22.42
N LYS A 42 9.12 -26.36 23.48
CA LYS A 42 10.23 -25.86 24.30
C LYS A 42 11.52 -25.78 23.50
N THR A 43 11.88 -26.81 22.72
CA THR A 43 13.08 -26.79 21.88
C THR A 43 13.05 -25.65 20.86
N LEU A 44 11.89 -25.36 20.24
CA LEU A 44 11.73 -24.25 19.30
C LEU A 44 11.87 -22.88 19.95
N LEU A 45 11.41 -22.74 21.20
CA LEU A 45 11.55 -21.52 22.00
C LEU A 45 13.00 -21.33 22.46
N ASP A 46 13.65 -22.39 22.95
CA ASP A 46 15.03 -22.38 23.41
C ASP A 46 16.02 -22.17 22.25
N SER A 47 15.70 -22.61 21.03
CA SER A 47 16.46 -22.34 19.81
C SER A 47 16.14 -21.00 19.14
N GLY A 48 15.20 -20.21 19.69
CA GLY A 48 14.80 -18.90 19.15
C GLY A 48 14.06 -18.94 17.80
N GLN A 49 13.56 -20.10 17.36
CA GLN A 49 12.79 -20.22 16.12
C GLN A 49 11.35 -19.70 16.28
N ILE A 50 10.85 -19.63 17.52
CA ILE A 50 9.56 -19.01 17.86
C ILE A 50 9.75 -18.02 19.01
N SER A 51 8.96 -16.95 19.01
CA SER A 51 8.88 -15.99 20.12
C SER A 51 8.04 -16.52 21.28
N ARG A 52 8.21 -15.93 22.47
CA ARG A 52 7.37 -16.22 23.65
C ARG A 52 5.88 -15.97 23.40
N GLU A 53 5.53 -14.96 22.59
CA GLU A 53 4.13 -14.66 22.26
C GLU A 53 3.54 -15.70 21.29
N GLN A 54 4.29 -16.13 20.27
CA GLN A 54 3.87 -17.25 19.42
C GLN A 54 3.70 -18.54 20.23
N ALA A 55 4.62 -18.83 21.17
CA ALA A 55 4.49 -19.99 22.05
C ALA A 55 3.21 -19.96 22.91
N LYS A 56 2.80 -18.79 23.43
CA LYS A 56 1.50 -18.64 24.12
C LYS A 56 0.31 -18.97 23.21
N VAL A 57 0.32 -18.50 21.96
CA VAL A 57 -0.75 -18.80 20.98
C VAL A 57 -0.85 -20.31 20.72
N VAL A 58 0.29 -21.00 20.61
CA VAL A 58 0.31 -22.47 20.45
C VAL A 58 -0.23 -23.17 21.70
N VAL A 59 0.18 -22.75 22.90
CA VAL A 59 -0.34 -23.32 24.17
C VAL A 59 -1.84 -23.10 24.33
N ALA A 60 -2.36 -21.93 23.99
CA ALA A 60 -3.80 -21.64 24.05
C ALA A 60 -4.61 -22.55 23.11
N ASN A 61 -4.08 -22.86 21.92
CA ASN A 61 -4.70 -23.80 20.99
C ASN A 61 -4.55 -25.26 21.45
N LEU A 62 -3.43 -25.64 22.07
CA LEU A 62 -3.30 -26.96 22.71
C LEU A 62 -4.33 -27.17 23.83
N GLN A 63 -4.56 -26.15 24.66
CA GLN A 63 -5.54 -26.19 25.75
C GLN A 63 -6.99 -26.24 25.24
N SER A 64 -7.34 -25.51 24.18
CA SER A 64 -8.67 -25.58 23.58
C SER A 64 -8.94 -26.96 22.95
N LEU A 65 -7.94 -27.57 22.31
CA LEU A 65 -8.01 -28.93 21.76
C LEU A 65 -8.09 -30.02 22.85
N GLN A 66 -7.48 -29.81 24.02
CA GLN A 66 -7.57 -30.73 25.16
C GLN A 66 -8.87 -30.61 25.97
N SER A 67 -9.69 -29.57 25.71
CA SER A 67 -10.93 -29.31 26.47
C SER A 67 -12.16 -30.15 26.03
N ALA A 68 -11.97 -31.18 25.19
CA ALA A 68 -13.01 -32.14 24.82
C ALA A 68 -13.07 -33.32 25.82
N PRO A 69 -14.24 -33.73 26.32
CA PRO A 69 -14.32 -34.64 27.47
C PRO A 69 -14.18 -36.13 27.10
N ALA A 70 -13.17 -36.82 27.64
CA ALA A 70 -13.12 -38.29 27.67
C ALA A 70 -12.22 -38.87 28.79
N GLY A 71 -12.83 -39.62 29.72
CA GLY A 71 -12.16 -40.70 30.47
C GLY A 71 -11.40 -40.34 31.77
N PRO A 72 -11.32 -41.27 32.74
CA PRO A 72 -10.56 -41.11 34.00
C PRO A 72 -9.04 -41.30 33.80
N PRO A 73 -8.21 -40.81 34.74
CA PRO A 73 -6.81 -40.47 34.45
C PRO A 73 -5.84 -41.66 34.48
N GLN A 74 -4.76 -41.52 33.70
CA GLN A 74 -3.45 -42.10 34.00
C GLN A 74 -2.46 -40.97 34.29
N GLU A 75 -1.47 -41.25 35.12
CA GLU A 75 -0.58 -40.26 35.75
C GLU A 75 0.53 -39.80 34.78
N GLU A 76 0.70 -38.49 34.61
CA GLU A 76 1.95 -37.87 34.12
C GLU A 76 2.28 -36.61 34.95
N GLU A 77 3.58 -36.33 35.11
CA GLU A 77 4.12 -35.37 36.08
C GLU A 77 3.71 -33.92 35.82
N VAL A 78 3.16 -33.27 36.84
CA VAL A 78 3.00 -31.81 36.90
C VAL A 78 4.27 -31.20 37.49
N ILE A 79 5.09 -30.58 36.64
CA ILE A 79 6.20 -29.72 37.10
C ILE A 79 5.63 -28.36 37.50
N ASP A 80 5.71 -28.06 38.80
CA ASP A 80 5.22 -26.80 39.37
C ASP A 80 6.13 -25.61 38.96
N LEU A 81 5.53 -24.61 38.32
CA LEU A 81 6.18 -23.36 37.90
C LEU A 81 5.82 -22.16 38.79
N SER A 82 5.34 -22.39 40.01
CA SER A 82 5.00 -21.36 41.02
C SER A 82 6.17 -20.49 41.52
N GLN A 83 7.38 -20.62 40.95
CA GLN A 83 8.59 -19.88 41.35
C GLN A 83 9.24 -19.05 40.22
N VAL A 84 8.49 -18.09 39.66
CA VAL A 84 9.09 -16.82 39.24
C VAL A 84 8.22 -15.69 39.76
N ASN A 85 8.81 -14.84 40.61
CA ASN A 85 8.09 -13.90 41.47
C ASN A 85 7.62 -12.66 40.69
N LEU A 86 6.34 -12.28 40.84
CA LEU A 86 5.72 -11.10 40.24
C LEU A 86 5.09 -10.21 41.32
N THR A 87 5.77 -9.12 41.65
CA THR A 87 5.26 -7.96 42.40
C THR A 87 6.01 -6.73 41.86
N SER A 88 5.42 -5.55 41.65
CA SER A 88 4.18 -5.00 42.21
C SER A 88 3.46 -4.04 41.25
N GLU A 89 2.17 -3.83 41.48
CA GLU A 89 1.31 -2.82 40.83
C GLU A 89 1.49 -1.38 41.42
N PRO A 90 0.86 -0.32 40.86
CA PRO A 90 1.47 1.01 40.78
C PRO A 90 0.95 2.05 41.79
N GLU A 91 1.68 3.16 41.91
CA GLU A 91 1.12 4.47 42.29
C GLU A 91 1.55 5.57 41.31
N SER A 92 0.77 6.65 41.31
CA SER A 92 0.69 7.72 40.31
C SER A 92 1.67 8.88 40.55
N VAL A 93 1.86 9.73 39.53
CA VAL A 93 1.47 11.17 39.52
C VAL A 93 1.97 11.88 38.24
N SER A 94 1.19 12.87 37.79
CA SER A 94 1.39 13.90 36.74
C SER A 94 2.62 13.86 35.81
N GLY A 95 2.39 14.12 34.52
CA GLY A 95 3.46 14.47 33.59
C GLY A 95 3.87 15.94 33.66
N GLU A 96 4.97 16.25 32.98
CA GLU A 96 5.16 17.41 32.11
C GLU A 96 6.29 17.06 31.12
N ASP A 97 6.54 17.92 30.14
CA ASP A 97 7.35 17.65 28.94
C ASP A 97 8.79 17.16 29.22
N GLU A 98 9.30 16.24 28.37
CA GLU A 98 10.75 16.07 28.19
C GLU A 98 11.17 16.36 26.74
N ASP A 99 12.00 17.39 26.63
CA ASP A 99 12.70 17.81 25.43
C ASP A 99 13.82 16.84 25.04
N ILE A 100 14.23 17.03 23.79
CA ILE A 100 15.44 16.53 23.12
C ILE A 100 16.65 16.42 24.08
N ILE A 101 17.20 15.20 24.22
CA ILE A 101 18.52 14.98 24.81
C ILE A 101 19.60 15.40 23.81
N ASP A 102 20.20 16.56 24.03
CA ASP A 102 21.39 17.03 23.31
C ASP A 102 22.66 16.37 23.87
N LEU A 103 23.54 15.90 22.98
CA LEU A 103 24.65 15.00 23.30
C LEU A 103 26.00 15.74 23.25
N SER A 104 26.02 16.94 23.84
CA SER A 104 27.04 17.98 23.65
C SER A 104 27.84 18.34 24.93
N GLN A 105 28.12 17.37 25.82
CA GLN A 105 29.04 17.59 26.96
C GLN A 105 30.06 16.47 27.16
N LEU A 106 31.28 16.69 26.65
CA LEU A 106 32.54 16.30 27.31
C LEU A 106 33.72 17.03 26.63
N GLY A 107 34.11 18.18 27.19
CA GLY A 107 35.27 18.93 26.68
C GLY A 107 35.55 20.26 27.40
N GLN A 108 36.49 20.22 28.36
CA GLN A 108 37.38 21.34 28.79
C GLN A 108 36.74 22.53 29.54
N ALA A 109 37.41 23.26 30.45
CA ALA A 109 38.70 23.10 31.16
C ALA A 109 38.78 24.12 32.35
N ALA A 110 39.99 24.41 32.88
CA ALA A 110 40.42 25.33 33.95
C ALA A 110 40.55 24.68 35.36
N GLU A 111 41.73 24.58 36.01
CA GLU A 111 42.72 25.59 36.50
C GLU A 111 42.32 26.18 37.88
N ALA A 112 43.21 26.39 38.88
CA ALA A 112 44.64 26.09 39.04
C ALA A 112 45.07 26.10 40.55
N GLU A 113 46.38 25.88 40.81
CA GLU A 113 47.18 26.29 42.00
C GLU A 113 46.89 25.57 43.37
N ASP A 114 47.85 25.24 44.25
CA ASP A 114 49.26 25.72 44.37
C ASP A 114 50.29 24.71 44.98
N GLU A 115 51.56 25.11 44.82
CA GLU A 115 52.91 24.63 45.23
C GLU A 115 53.16 23.65 46.42
N GLU A 116 54.20 22.78 46.27
CA GLU A 116 55.48 22.93 46.99
C GLU A 116 56.66 22.28 46.20
N VAL A 117 57.89 22.77 46.37
CA VAL A 117 59.06 22.58 45.47
C VAL A 117 60.29 22.03 46.23
N ILE A 118 61.22 21.33 45.54
CA ILE A 118 62.69 21.46 45.72
C ILE A 118 63.46 20.81 44.54
N ASP A 119 64.26 21.67 43.89
CA ASP A 119 65.20 21.47 42.76
C ASP A 119 66.40 20.53 43.01
N LEU A 120 67.11 20.15 41.93
CA LEU A 120 68.43 20.75 41.63
C LEU A 120 69.02 20.40 40.24
N ASP A 121 69.77 21.38 39.72
CA ASP A 121 70.22 21.55 38.33
C ASP A 121 71.50 20.78 37.90
N ASP A 122 71.66 20.76 36.58
CA ASP A 122 72.87 20.92 35.72
C ASP A 122 74.28 20.99 36.35
N PHE A 123 75.30 20.56 35.57
CA PHE A 123 76.58 21.26 35.31
C PHE A 123 77.64 20.36 34.67
N GLY A 124 78.46 20.96 33.78
CA GLY A 124 79.92 20.86 33.93
C GLY A 124 80.74 20.15 32.83
N VAL A 125 81.87 20.78 32.50
CA VAL A 125 82.88 20.34 31.51
C VAL A 125 84.26 20.26 32.20
N GLU A 126 85.16 19.42 31.65
CA GLU A 126 86.63 19.37 31.85
C GLU A 126 87.25 18.76 33.14
N GLU A 127 88.37 18.05 32.91
CA GLU A 127 89.64 17.88 33.68
C GLU A 127 89.65 17.86 35.24
N THR A 128 90.46 17.08 35.98
CA THR A 128 91.67 16.26 35.68
C THR A 128 92.03 15.28 36.83
N THR A 129 92.90 14.28 36.54
CA THR A 129 93.93 13.60 37.40
C THR A 129 93.59 12.77 38.67
N ALA A 130 94.18 11.55 38.70
CA ALA A 130 94.86 10.84 39.82
C ALA A 130 94.03 10.42 41.07
N GLU A 131 94.30 9.35 41.83
CA GLU A 131 95.20 8.16 41.81
C GLU A 131 94.37 7.00 42.48
N GLU A 132 94.67 5.69 42.47
CA GLU A 132 95.72 5.05 43.29
C GLU A 132 95.81 3.51 43.02
N SER A 133 97.03 2.96 43.03
CA SER A 133 97.49 1.59 43.34
C SER A 133 96.64 0.31 43.04
N ALA A 134 97.05 -0.45 42.00
CA ALA A 134 97.94 -1.65 42.05
C ALA A 134 97.70 -2.77 43.11
N PRO A 135 98.24 -4.01 42.96
CA PRO A 135 99.26 -4.52 41.99
C PRO A 135 98.81 -5.88 41.32
N SER A 136 99.58 -6.71 40.60
CA SER A 136 100.87 -6.70 39.86
C SER A 136 101.01 -8.04 39.09
N ASP A 137 101.63 -8.06 37.90
CA ASP A 137 102.73 -9.01 37.59
C ASP A 137 103.62 -8.50 36.42
N MET A 138 104.80 -9.10 36.24
CA MET A 138 105.95 -8.57 35.47
C MET A 138 106.21 -9.24 34.11
N THR A 139 106.92 -8.51 33.23
CA THR A 139 108.13 -8.86 32.43
C THR A 139 108.08 -8.30 31.00
N ASP A 140 109.15 -7.89 30.31
CA ASP A 140 110.50 -7.32 30.57
C ASP A 140 111.18 -7.23 29.17
N ARG A 141 111.96 -6.15 28.92
CA ARG A 141 112.98 -5.86 27.87
C ARG A 141 112.63 -4.69 26.92
N ARG A 142 113.31 -3.53 27.05
CA ARG A 142 114.62 -3.17 26.42
C ARG A 142 114.58 -3.38 24.90
N GLY A 143 114.62 -2.35 24.04
CA GLY A 143 115.58 -1.23 23.99
C GLY A 143 116.56 -1.52 22.82
N LEU A 144 117.11 -0.58 22.05
CA LEU A 144 117.18 0.90 22.08
C LEU A 144 117.16 1.41 20.62
N ASP A 145 116.88 2.71 20.43
CA ASP A 145 117.59 3.75 19.64
C ASP A 145 118.43 3.32 18.38
N GLU A 146 118.62 4.13 17.34
CA GLU A 146 118.89 5.58 17.32
C GLU A 146 118.70 6.17 15.89
N GLU A 147 118.84 7.49 15.75
CA GLU A 147 118.60 8.26 14.50
C GLU A 147 119.76 8.18 13.50
N GLU A 148 119.49 8.48 12.21
CA GLU A 148 120.45 9.26 11.39
C GLU A 148 119.74 9.98 10.22
N GLU A 149 119.96 11.29 10.10
CA GLU A 149 119.49 12.09 8.96
C GLU A 149 120.35 11.85 7.71
N ALA A 150 119.75 11.78 6.52
CA ALA A 150 120.46 11.94 5.25
C ALA A 150 119.63 12.72 4.22
N ASN A 151 120.29 13.59 3.48
CA ASN A 151 119.67 14.77 2.87
C ASN A 151 119.71 14.75 1.32
N TRP A 152 118.77 15.48 0.70
CA TRP A 152 118.71 15.87 -0.73
C TRP A 152 118.69 14.80 -1.84
N GLY A 153 117.55 14.78 -2.55
CA GLY A 153 117.53 15.49 -3.84
C GLY A 153 117.68 14.70 -5.15
N GLY A 154 116.54 14.50 -5.83
CA GLY A 154 116.47 14.64 -7.30
C GLY A 154 116.29 13.39 -8.15
N LEU A 155 115.03 13.03 -8.45
CA LEU A 155 114.56 12.85 -9.85
C LEU A 155 113.01 12.81 -9.92
N MET A 156 112.37 13.98 -10.10
CA MET A 156 110.94 14.08 -10.41
C MET A 156 110.69 13.96 -11.92
N ILE A 157 109.52 13.40 -12.29
CA ILE A 157 108.57 13.85 -13.35
C ILE A 157 107.83 12.69 -14.06
N ILE A 158 108.43 11.51 -14.28
CA ILE A 158 107.78 10.44 -15.08
C ILE A 158 106.84 9.54 -14.25
N GLY A 159 107.01 9.44 -12.93
CA GLY A 159 106.14 8.62 -12.06
C GLY A 159 104.76 9.23 -11.73
N ASN A 160 104.61 10.56 -11.82
CA ASN A 160 103.45 11.25 -11.24
C ASN A 160 102.19 11.21 -12.10
N ALA A 161 102.28 10.95 -13.41
CA ALA A 161 101.10 10.86 -14.27
C ALA A 161 100.25 9.60 -13.95
N LEU A 162 100.90 8.49 -13.60
CA LEU A 162 100.22 7.24 -13.23
C LEU A 162 99.60 7.35 -11.83
N LEU A 163 100.30 7.98 -10.89
CA LEU A 163 99.77 8.30 -9.55
C LEU A 163 98.60 9.30 -9.60
N PHE A 164 98.68 10.35 -10.43
CA PHE A 164 97.59 11.32 -10.58
C PHE A 164 96.38 10.70 -11.29
N GLY A 165 96.59 9.86 -12.31
CA GLY A 165 95.51 9.09 -12.95
C GLY A 165 94.82 8.13 -11.96
N LEU A 166 95.58 7.41 -11.15
CA LEU A 166 95.04 6.49 -10.14
C LEU A 166 94.40 7.25 -8.96
N PHE A 167 94.89 8.45 -8.62
CA PHE A 167 94.24 9.35 -7.65
C PHE A 167 92.94 9.96 -8.21
N CYS A 168 92.89 10.35 -9.48
CA CYS A 168 91.63 10.79 -10.12
C CYS A 168 90.61 9.65 -10.20
N VAL A 169 91.03 8.43 -10.57
CA VAL A 169 90.17 7.24 -10.51
C VAL A 169 89.73 6.96 -9.07
N GLY A 170 90.64 7.09 -8.10
CA GLY A 170 90.36 6.93 -6.67
C GLY A 170 89.40 7.98 -6.12
N VAL A 171 89.50 9.24 -6.54
CA VAL A 171 88.58 10.34 -6.18
C VAL A 171 87.22 10.14 -6.86
N VAL A 172 87.17 9.66 -8.10
CA VAL A 172 85.90 9.28 -8.76
C VAL A 172 85.27 8.08 -8.04
N LEU A 173 86.05 7.07 -7.64
CA LEU A 173 85.57 5.94 -6.83
C LEU A 173 85.07 6.39 -5.46
N LEU A 174 85.82 7.27 -4.77
CA LEU A 174 85.44 7.83 -3.48
C LEU A 174 84.17 8.69 -3.58
N TYR A 175 84.05 9.50 -4.64
CA TYR A 175 82.87 10.29 -4.95
C TYR A 175 81.65 9.38 -5.24
N VAL A 176 81.80 8.33 -6.06
CA VAL A 176 80.73 7.35 -6.30
C VAL A 176 80.34 6.60 -5.02
N VAL A 177 81.31 6.22 -4.18
CA VAL A 177 81.02 5.55 -2.90
C VAL A 177 80.34 6.49 -1.89
N LEU A 178 80.79 7.74 -1.76
CA LEU A 178 80.18 8.73 -0.87
C LEU A 178 78.78 9.15 -1.38
N ALA A 179 78.62 9.38 -2.68
CA ALA A 179 77.33 9.70 -3.29
C ALA A 179 76.34 8.55 -3.13
N ASN A 180 76.74 7.30 -3.42
CA ASN A 180 75.87 6.13 -3.23
C ASN A 180 75.51 5.89 -1.76
N ASN A 181 76.43 6.15 -0.82
CA ASN A 181 76.13 6.00 0.61
C ASN A 181 75.19 7.10 1.12
N THR A 182 75.31 8.31 0.59
CA THR A 182 74.41 9.44 0.88
C THR A 182 73.01 9.20 0.30
N ALA A 183 72.94 8.81 -0.97
CA ALA A 183 71.71 8.46 -1.67
C ALA A 183 70.96 7.34 -0.95
N ARG A 184 71.67 6.28 -0.56
CA ARG A 184 71.11 5.16 0.21
C ARG A 184 70.54 5.62 1.56
N HIS A 185 71.25 6.46 2.30
CA HIS A 185 70.78 6.96 3.59
C HIS A 185 69.51 7.83 3.45
N GLN A 186 69.45 8.70 2.43
CA GLN A 186 68.23 9.49 2.17
C GLN A 186 67.06 8.61 1.74
N TRP A 187 67.29 7.64 0.85
CA TRP A 187 66.30 6.65 0.43
C TRP A 187 65.75 5.86 1.63
N ASP A 188 66.63 5.29 2.46
CA ASP A 188 66.25 4.52 3.65
C ASP A 188 65.47 5.39 4.66
N SER A 189 65.81 6.69 4.78
CA SER A 189 65.08 7.67 5.60
C SER A 189 63.67 7.96 5.05
N ALA A 190 63.55 8.22 3.74
CA ALA A 190 62.27 8.48 3.08
C ALA A 190 61.34 7.26 3.17
N LEU A 191 61.88 6.06 2.94
CA LEU A 191 61.14 4.79 3.05
C LEU A 191 60.76 4.48 4.50
N LYS A 192 61.58 4.86 5.49
CA LYS A 192 61.23 4.78 6.91
C LYS A 192 60.05 5.70 7.27
N GLN A 193 59.97 6.91 6.69
CA GLN A 193 58.80 7.78 6.90
C GLN A 193 57.55 7.22 6.21
N TYR A 194 57.68 6.61 5.03
CA TYR A 194 56.56 5.96 4.33
C TYR A 194 56.00 4.79 5.14
N THR A 195 56.86 3.84 5.51
CA THR A 195 56.51 2.65 6.30
C THR A 195 56.06 2.99 7.72
N GLY A 196 56.51 4.12 8.28
CA GLY A 196 56.04 4.68 9.55
C GLY A 196 54.71 5.42 9.49
N GLY A 197 54.08 5.56 8.31
CA GLY A 197 52.79 6.25 8.13
C GLY A 197 52.86 7.78 8.04
N SER A 198 54.06 8.37 8.03
CA SER A 198 54.31 9.81 7.93
C SER A 198 54.23 10.32 6.49
N TYR A 199 53.14 10.00 5.77
CA TYR A 199 53.07 10.13 4.30
C TYR A 199 53.38 11.53 3.75
N GLN A 200 53.03 12.62 4.46
CA GLN A 200 53.39 13.98 4.04
C GLN A 200 54.91 14.24 4.11
N GLN A 201 55.59 13.71 5.13
CA GLN A 201 57.05 13.80 5.23
C GLN A 201 57.73 12.85 4.24
N ALA A 202 57.19 11.65 4.08
CA ALA A 202 57.65 10.67 3.10
C ALA A 202 57.61 11.24 1.67
N LYS A 203 56.49 11.87 1.27
CA LYS A 203 56.35 12.52 -0.03
C LYS A 203 57.43 13.58 -0.25
N ASN A 204 57.58 14.52 0.69
CA ASN A 204 58.57 15.61 0.57
C ASN A 204 60.02 15.06 0.48
N LEU A 205 60.34 14.00 1.23
CA LEU A 205 61.67 13.36 1.17
C LEU A 205 61.87 12.57 -0.13
N MET A 206 60.84 11.91 -0.66
CA MET A 206 60.90 11.24 -1.97
C MET A 206 61.05 12.26 -3.10
N GLU A 207 60.38 13.41 -3.03
CA GLU A 207 60.52 14.50 -4.00
C GLU A 207 61.93 15.13 -3.95
N GLY A 208 62.45 15.46 -2.76
CA GLY A 208 63.84 15.95 -2.61
C GLY A 208 64.89 14.94 -3.08
N TYR A 209 64.70 13.65 -2.80
CA TYR A 209 65.57 12.58 -3.31
C TYR A 209 65.58 12.51 -4.85
N LEU A 210 64.47 12.82 -5.51
CA LEU A 210 64.39 12.87 -6.98
C LEU A 210 65.11 14.10 -7.58
N GLU A 211 65.14 15.21 -6.86
CA GLU A 211 65.89 16.42 -7.25
C GLU A 211 67.40 16.22 -7.09
N GLU A 212 67.83 15.61 -5.98
CA GLU A 212 69.26 15.39 -5.68
C GLU A 212 69.87 14.18 -6.42
N PHE A 213 69.09 13.10 -6.63
CA PHE A 213 69.57 11.82 -7.19
C PHE A 213 68.76 11.33 -8.41
N PRO A 214 68.58 12.13 -9.48
CA PRO A 214 67.70 11.83 -10.61
C PRO A 214 68.14 10.62 -11.47
N SER A 215 69.33 10.06 -11.24
CA SER A 215 69.88 8.91 -11.98
C SER A 215 70.21 7.70 -11.09
N ASP A 216 69.79 7.68 -9.83
CA ASP A 216 69.98 6.51 -8.94
C ASP A 216 69.04 5.35 -9.33
N GLY A 217 69.44 4.11 -9.03
CA GLY A 217 68.63 2.92 -9.25
C GLY A 217 67.28 2.92 -8.51
N ASN A 218 67.14 3.67 -7.40
CA ASN A 218 65.88 3.83 -6.68
C ASN A 218 65.05 5.03 -7.15
N ALA A 219 65.55 5.89 -8.05
CA ALA A 219 64.82 7.09 -8.50
C ALA A 219 63.43 6.74 -9.08
N ASN A 220 63.29 5.62 -9.77
CA ASN A 220 61.97 5.18 -10.24
C ASN A 220 61.04 4.73 -9.08
N ARG A 221 61.59 4.04 -8.06
CA ARG A 221 60.83 3.63 -6.87
C ARG A 221 60.42 4.82 -6.00
N ALA A 222 61.25 5.87 -5.93
CA ALA A 222 60.91 7.12 -5.24
C ALA A 222 59.70 7.83 -5.85
N LYS A 223 59.59 7.86 -7.19
CA LYS A 223 58.38 8.36 -7.87
C LYS A 223 57.13 7.56 -7.48
N ILE A 224 57.26 6.24 -7.41
CA ILE A 224 56.15 5.35 -7.02
C ILE A 224 55.70 5.61 -5.58
N TYR A 225 56.62 5.69 -4.62
CA TYR A 225 56.27 5.99 -3.22
C TYR A 225 55.80 7.43 -2.99
N ALA A 226 56.25 8.42 -3.78
CA ALA A 226 55.68 9.77 -3.75
C ALA A 226 54.21 9.76 -4.20
N ILE A 227 53.88 9.01 -5.26
CA ILE A 227 52.50 8.80 -5.75
C ILE A 227 51.66 8.07 -4.69
N MET A 228 52.16 6.99 -4.11
CA MET A 228 51.44 6.27 -3.05
C MET A 228 51.26 7.12 -1.78
N SER A 229 52.24 7.94 -1.43
CA SER A 229 52.10 8.91 -0.32
C SER A 229 50.98 9.91 -0.57
N GLU A 230 50.84 10.43 -1.80
CA GLU A 230 49.70 11.28 -2.18
C GLU A 230 48.36 10.54 -2.02
N VAL A 231 48.28 9.27 -2.45
CA VAL A 231 47.06 8.46 -2.28
C VAL A 231 46.68 8.31 -0.81
N HIS A 232 47.65 8.04 0.07
CA HIS A 232 47.40 7.98 1.52
C HIS A 232 46.99 9.33 2.13
N ILE A 233 47.62 10.44 1.73
CA ILE A 233 47.24 11.80 2.18
C ILE A 233 45.79 12.13 1.81
N GLN A 234 45.36 11.76 0.60
CA GLN A 234 43.97 11.92 0.16
C GLN A 234 43.01 10.96 0.89
N LEU A 235 43.44 9.75 1.24
CA LEU A 235 42.63 8.80 2.02
C LEU A 235 42.51 9.15 3.51
N VAL A 236 43.42 9.95 4.08
CA VAL A 236 43.30 10.47 5.45
C VAL A 236 42.35 11.68 5.51
N SER A 237 42.38 12.55 4.49
CA SER A 237 41.57 13.77 4.46
C SER A 237 40.16 13.60 3.87
N VAL A 238 39.93 12.55 3.09
CA VAL A 238 38.66 12.13 2.44
C VAL A 238 37.70 13.27 2.10
N ARG A 239 38.16 14.18 1.25
CA ARG A 239 37.34 15.27 0.71
C ARG A 239 36.59 14.83 -0.55
N LYS A 240 35.68 15.68 -1.00
CA LYS A 240 34.95 15.55 -2.27
C LYS A 240 35.90 15.55 -3.50
N ASP A 241 37.06 16.20 -3.41
CA ASP A 241 38.07 16.26 -4.46
C ASP A 241 39.16 15.17 -4.37
N SER A 242 39.18 14.38 -3.28
CA SER A 242 40.24 13.40 -3.02
C SER A 242 40.32 12.31 -4.10
N ILE A 243 39.18 11.81 -4.62
CA ILE A 243 39.18 10.79 -5.67
C ILE A 243 39.79 11.27 -6.99
N GLU A 244 39.59 12.53 -7.39
CA GLU A 244 40.17 13.04 -8.64
C GLU A 244 41.69 13.22 -8.50
N ARG A 245 42.17 13.67 -7.33
CA ARG A 245 43.61 13.74 -7.03
C ARG A 245 44.26 12.35 -7.04
N ILE A 246 43.61 11.36 -6.42
CA ILE A 246 44.03 9.96 -6.45
C ILE A 246 44.08 9.44 -7.90
N ARG A 247 43.04 9.68 -8.69
CA ARG A 247 42.97 9.29 -10.10
C ARG A 247 44.14 9.84 -10.92
N VAL A 248 44.40 11.14 -10.82
CA VAL A 248 45.54 11.79 -11.50
C VAL A 248 46.88 11.19 -11.05
N ALA A 249 47.07 10.96 -9.75
CA ALA A 249 48.29 10.35 -9.22
C ALA A 249 48.49 8.91 -9.74
N LEU A 250 47.44 8.09 -9.74
CA LEU A 250 47.51 6.70 -10.19
C LEU A 250 47.68 6.54 -11.70
N ILE A 251 47.03 7.37 -12.52
CA ILE A 251 47.23 7.38 -13.98
C ILE A 251 48.67 7.75 -14.34
N ASN A 252 49.26 8.73 -13.63
CA ASN A 252 50.68 9.04 -13.78
C ASN A 252 51.56 7.86 -13.33
N GLY A 253 51.19 7.18 -12.24
CA GLY A 253 51.89 5.98 -11.73
C GLY A 253 51.92 4.83 -12.73
N ASP A 254 50.80 4.56 -13.44
CA ASP A 254 50.69 3.52 -14.47
C ASP A 254 51.62 3.74 -15.69
N THR A 255 52.27 4.91 -15.81
CA THR A 255 53.32 5.15 -16.81
C THR A 255 54.72 4.71 -16.38
N LEU A 256 54.92 4.44 -15.08
CA LEU A 256 56.20 4.07 -14.50
C LEU A 256 56.42 2.55 -14.53
N GLU A 257 57.63 2.14 -14.90
CA GLU A 257 58.04 0.73 -14.81
C GLU A 257 58.00 0.26 -13.34
N GLY A 258 57.58 -0.98 -13.08
CA GLY A 258 57.52 -1.52 -11.71
C GLY A 258 56.39 -0.99 -10.82
N PHE A 259 55.56 -0.03 -11.27
CA PHE A 259 54.49 0.57 -10.45
C PHE A 259 53.52 -0.47 -9.88
N LYS A 260 53.07 -1.43 -10.70
CA LYS A 260 52.16 -2.50 -10.28
C LYS A 260 52.74 -3.32 -9.12
N GLN A 261 53.99 -3.74 -9.24
CA GLN A 261 54.67 -4.61 -8.28
C GLN A 261 54.76 -3.98 -6.88
N GLU A 262 54.99 -2.67 -6.80
CA GLU A 262 55.14 -1.94 -5.54
C GLU A 262 53.80 -1.45 -4.96
N SER A 263 52.82 -1.10 -5.81
CA SER A 263 51.56 -0.46 -5.38
C SER A 263 50.37 -1.39 -5.20
N GLU A 264 50.28 -2.50 -5.96
CA GLU A 264 49.05 -3.28 -6.08
C GLU A 264 48.53 -3.81 -4.73
N ASN A 265 49.42 -4.27 -3.86
CA ASN A 265 49.06 -4.84 -2.55
C ASN A 265 48.42 -3.81 -1.62
N GLU A 266 48.84 -2.55 -1.69
CA GLU A 266 48.22 -1.47 -0.93
C GLU A 266 46.92 -0.99 -1.58
N LEU A 267 46.94 -0.76 -2.91
CA LEU A 267 45.76 -0.28 -3.65
C LEU A 267 44.57 -1.25 -3.57
N LYS A 268 44.83 -2.57 -3.48
CA LYS A 268 43.84 -3.62 -3.16
C LYS A 268 43.00 -3.34 -1.90
N SER A 269 43.56 -2.61 -0.94
CA SER A 269 42.88 -2.24 0.31
C SER A 269 42.38 -0.79 0.30
N LEU A 270 43.20 0.14 -0.21
CA LEU A 270 42.98 1.59 -0.11
C LEU A 270 41.77 2.07 -0.94
N LEU A 271 41.66 1.68 -2.21
CA LEU A 271 40.56 2.17 -3.07
C LEU A 271 39.18 1.61 -2.66
N PRO A 272 39.02 0.31 -2.34
CA PRO A 272 37.75 -0.18 -1.80
C PRO A 272 37.38 0.49 -0.47
N ARG A 273 38.35 0.80 0.39
CA ARG A 273 38.11 1.53 1.65
C ARG A 273 37.59 2.96 1.41
N LEU A 274 38.08 3.64 0.38
CA LEU A 274 37.57 4.95 -0.03
C LEU A 274 36.12 4.87 -0.52
N ALA A 275 35.80 3.88 -1.36
CA ALA A 275 34.44 3.64 -1.83
C ALA A 275 33.49 3.24 -0.69
N GLU A 276 33.96 2.44 0.28
CA GLU A 276 33.24 2.11 1.51
C GLU A 276 32.95 3.35 2.37
N TYR A 277 33.89 4.31 2.47
CA TYR A 277 33.62 5.56 3.16
C TYR A 277 32.51 6.35 2.46
N TYR A 278 32.65 6.60 1.14
CA TYR A 278 31.67 7.39 0.39
C TYR A 278 30.27 6.73 0.38
N VAL A 279 30.18 5.40 0.24
CA VAL A 279 28.88 4.71 0.21
C VAL A 279 28.19 4.69 1.57
N ASN A 280 28.95 4.62 2.67
CA ASN A 280 28.37 4.70 4.01
C ASN A 280 27.95 6.14 4.36
N ALA A 281 28.71 7.15 3.95
CA ALA A 281 28.29 8.55 4.06
C ALA A 281 26.96 8.81 3.33
N ALA A 282 26.82 8.31 2.09
CA ALA A 282 25.57 8.42 1.31
C ALA A 282 24.34 7.77 1.98
N ARG A 283 24.53 6.78 2.85
CA ARG A 283 23.44 6.11 3.57
C ARG A 283 22.99 6.91 4.81
N ILE A 284 23.94 7.51 5.51
CA ILE A 284 23.73 8.11 6.85
C ILE A 284 23.38 9.61 6.79
N LEU A 285 23.94 10.37 5.85
CA LEU A 285 23.75 11.83 5.79
C LEU A 285 22.26 12.23 5.69
N PRO A 286 21.82 13.34 6.30
CA PRO A 286 20.42 13.78 6.19
C PRO A 286 20.13 14.49 4.86
N GLY A 287 21.10 15.21 4.29
CA GLY A 287 20.92 16.06 3.11
C GLY A 287 20.84 15.27 1.80
N MET A 288 19.74 15.43 1.06
CA MET A 288 19.49 14.72 -0.21
C MET A 288 20.53 14.98 -1.31
N GLU A 289 20.93 16.24 -1.49
CA GLU A 289 21.98 16.60 -2.46
C GLU A 289 23.36 16.06 -2.05
N GLU A 290 23.64 15.99 -0.75
CA GLU A 290 24.87 15.34 -0.26
C GLU A 290 24.85 13.84 -0.55
N LYS A 291 23.72 13.14 -0.34
CA LYS A 291 23.60 11.71 -0.70
C LYS A 291 23.89 11.47 -2.17
N LYS A 292 23.30 12.26 -3.08
CA LYS A 292 23.56 12.21 -4.53
C LYS A 292 25.04 12.34 -4.83
N GLU A 293 25.71 13.32 -4.23
CA GLU A 293 27.13 13.57 -4.42
C GLU A 293 28.00 12.41 -3.92
N TYR A 294 27.72 11.88 -2.73
CA TYR A 294 28.47 10.75 -2.17
C TYR A 294 28.25 9.42 -2.93
N VAL A 295 27.07 9.19 -3.51
CA VAL A 295 26.87 8.07 -4.46
C VAL A 295 27.70 8.28 -5.73
N ALA A 296 27.74 9.49 -6.29
CA ALA A 296 28.56 9.81 -7.45
C ALA A 296 30.07 9.66 -7.16
N LEU A 297 30.54 10.03 -5.96
CA LEU A 297 31.93 9.79 -5.52
C LEU A 297 32.24 8.30 -5.35
N THR A 298 31.27 7.51 -4.89
CA THR A 298 31.39 6.04 -4.83
C THR A 298 31.56 5.46 -6.23
N GLN A 299 30.70 5.84 -7.19
CA GLN A 299 30.80 5.39 -8.58
C GLN A 299 32.13 5.78 -9.20
N LYS A 300 32.57 7.05 -9.08
CA LYS A 300 33.89 7.49 -9.54
C LYS A 300 35.03 6.65 -8.96
N THR A 301 34.93 6.24 -7.70
CA THR A 301 35.96 5.39 -7.07
C THR A 301 35.98 3.98 -7.66
N LEU A 302 34.81 3.42 -8.01
CA LEU A 302 34.71 2.16 -8.75
C LEU A 302 35.26 2.30 -10.17
N ASP A 303 34.98 3.41 -10.86
CA ASP A 303 35.50 3.68 -12.21
C ASP A 303 37.04 3.75 -12.20
N VAL A 304 37.65 4.40 -11.20
CA VAL A 304 39.11 4.43 -11.01
C VAL A 304 39.69 3.05 -10.72
N ILE A 305 38.98 2.21 -9.94
CA ILE A 305 39.37 0.80 -9.70
C ILE A 305 39.36 -0.01 -11.01
N GLU A 306 38.51 0.33 -11.98
CA GLU A 306 38.45 -0.32 -13.29
C GLU A 306 39.49 0.27 -14.28
N GLU A 307 39.77 1.58 -14.22
CA GLU A 307 40.73 2.31 -15.08
C GLU A 307 42.21 1.96 -14.78
N VAL A 308 42.59 1.86 -13.50
CA VAL A 308 43.99 1.69 -13.08
C VAL A 308 44.54 0.31 -13.44
N ARG A 309 45.69 0.26 -14.14
CA ARG A 309 46.34 -0.97 -14.62
C ARG A 309 47.01 -1.76 -13.51
N ALA A 310 47.55 -1.09 -12.48
CA ALA A 310 48.11 -1.75 -11.30
C ALA A 310 47.14 -2.74 -10.62
N LEU A 311 45.82 -2.52 -10.71
CA LEU A 311 44.78 -3.40 -10.14
C LEU A 311 44.31 -4.51 -11.08
N SER A 312 45.00 -4.77 -12.19
CA SER A 312 44.62 -5.78 -13.18
C SER A 312 44.44 -7.19 -12.62
N ASP A 313 45.33 -7.64 -11.73
CA ASP A 313 45.24 -9.00 -11.13
C ASP A 313 44.35 -8.98 -9.88
N ALA A 314 44.33 -7.87 -9.13
CA ALA A 314 43.36 -7.62 -8.06
C ALA A 314 41.91 -7.84 -8.52
N ARG A 315 41.55 -7.39 -9.72
CA ARG A 315 40.21 -7.58 -10.31
C ARG A 315 39.87 -9.04 -10.66
N GLN A 316 40.81 -9.96 -10.54
CA GLN A 316 40.60 -11.41 -10.70
C GLN A 316 40.56 -12.16 -9.37
N ASP A 317 40.85 -11.50 -8.24
CA ASP A 317 40.80 -12.11 -6.91
C ASP A 317 39.38 -12.18 -6.36
N ASN A 318 38.97 -13.36 -5.87
CA ASN A 318 37.62 -13.61 -5.38
C ASN A 318 37.24 -12.75 -4.17
N ALA A 319 38.17 -12.45 -3.26
CA ALA A 319 37.89 -11.66 -2.07
C ALA A 319 37.74 -10.16 -2.44
N PHE A 320 38.56 -9.67 -3.37
CA PHE A 320 38.42 -8.34 -3.95
C PHE A 320 37.09 -8.18 -4.69
N ILE A 321 36.72 -9.11 -5.57
CA ILE A 321 35.44 -9.11 -6.29
C ILE A 321 34.26 -9.05 -5.29
N ALA A 322 34.24 -9.93 -4.27
CA ALA A 322 33.18 -9.94 -3.27
C ALA A 322 33.06 -8.62 -2.48
N ARG A 323 34.20 -7.94 -2.22
CA ARG A 323 34.22 -6.61 -1.58
C ARG A 323 33.64 -5.53 -2.50
N ILE A 324 34.01 -5.53 -3.78
CA ILE A 324 33.46 -4.61 -4.79
C ILE A 324 31.96 -4.84 -5.00
N ASP A 325 31.49 -6.08 -5.04
CA ASP A 325 30.06 -6.41 -5.18
C ASP A 325 29.25 -5.98 -3.96
N ASN A 326 29.82 -6.07 -2.75
CA ASN A 326 29.21 -5.50 -1.54
C ASN A 326 29.07 -3.97 -1.66
N ILE A 327 30.11 -3.27 -2.11
CA ILE A 327 30.06 -1.81 -2.34
C ILE A 327 29.01 -1.46 -3.41
N LYS A 328 28.99 -2.18 -4.55
CA LYS A 328 28.00 -2.02 -5.62
C LYS A 328 26.57 -2.35 -5.15
N ARG A 329 26.38 -3.20 -4.12
CA ARG A 329 25.09 -3.43 -3.46
C ARG A 329 24.69 -2.27 -2.56
N LEU A 330 25.56 -1.83 -1.66
CA LEU A 330 25.31 -0.69 -0.75
C LEU A 330 25.05 0.61 -1.53
N MET A 331 25.72 0.78 -2.67
CA MET A 331 25.53 1.93 -3.56
C MET A 331 24.14 1.90 -4.24
N ARG A 332 23.66 0.72 -4.63
CA ARG A 332 22.28 0.55 -5.15
C ARG A 332 21.22 0.81 -4.08
N GLU A 333 21.47 0.40 -2.83
CA GLU A 333 20.61 0.72 -1.68
C GLU A 333 20.53 2.25 -1.47
N ALA A 334 21.69 2.92 -1.41
CA ALA A 334 21.76 4.38 -1.27
C ALA A 334 21.09 5.12 -2.45
N GLN A 335 21.32 4.69 -3.69
CA GLN A 335 20.67 5.25 -4.88
C GLN A 335 19.15 5.00 -4.85
N GLY A 336 18.68 3.86 -4.35
CA GLY A 336 17.25 3.60 -4.17
C GLY A 336 16.58 4.56 -3.20
N LEU A 337 17.24 4.86 -2.07
CA LEU A 337 16.79 5.88 -1.12
C LEU A 337 16.76 7.28 -1.76
N VAL A 338 17.76 7.62 -2.57
CA VAL A 338 17.83 8.90 -3.29
C VAL A 338 16.70 9.01 -4.31
N ASN A 339 16.54 8.02 -5.19
CA ASN A 339 15.51 8.00 -6.24
C ASN A 339 14.09 8.08 -5.65
N ARG A 340 13.84 7.43 -4.52
CA ARG A 340 12.55 7.46 -3.83
C ARG A 340 12.21 8.85 -3.30
N SER A 341 13.16 9.53 -2.67
CA SER A 341 12.96 10.90 -2.17
C SER A 341 12.81 11.91 -3.29
N GLU A 342 13.60 11.80 -4.35
CA GLU A 342 13.50 12.66 -5.54
C GLU A 342 12.17 12.47 -6.29
N ALA A 343 11.71 11.21 -6.41
CA ALA A 343 10.38 10.91 -6.95
C ALA A 343 9.27 11.48 -6.08
N LEU A 344 9.40 11.41 -4.74
CA LEU A 344 8.46 12.04 -3.82
C LEU A 344 8.42 13.56 -4.01
N GLU A 345 9.55 14.26 -3.93
CA GLU A 345 9.61 15.72 -4.09
C GLU A 345 9.07 16.18 -5.45
N THR A 346 9.44 15.49 -6.53
CA THR A 346 8.93 15.75 -7.88
C THR A 346 7.42 15.57 -7.96
N THR A 347 6.89 14.48 -7.39
CA THR A 347 5.45 14.20 -7.38
C THR A 347 4.69 15.21 -6.53
N LEU A 348 5.19 15.62 -5.36
CA LEU A 348 4.56 16.64 -4.52
C LEU A 348 4.47 17.99 -5.27
N ALA A 349 5.55 18.42 -5.94
CA ALA A 349 5.56 19.64 -6.74
C ALA A 349 4.66 19.55 -7.99
N GLN A 350 4.48 18.36 -8.55
CA GLN A 350 3.56 18.13 -9.67
C GLN A 350 2.09 18.12 -9.22
N ILE A 351 1.78 17.52 -8.06
CA ILE A 351 0.45 17.60 -7.42
C ILE A 351 0.07 19.05 -7.13
N GLU A 352 0.99 19.87 -6.59
CA GLU A 352 0.74 21.29 -6.33
C GLU A 352 0.28 22.01 -7.61
N LYS A 353 1.02 21.85 -8.71
CA LYS A 353 0.68 22.43 -10.02
C LYS A 353 -0.67 21.96 -10.54
N TYR A 354 -1.03 20.70 -10.32
CA TYR A 354 -2.34 20.18 -10.71
C TYR A 354 -3.47 20.75 -9.85
N ILE A 355 -3.26 20.99 -8.56
CA ILE A 355 -4.22 21.71 -7.71
C ILE A 355 -4.38 23.17 -8.18
N GLU A 356 -3.28 23.88 -8.45
CA GLU A 356 -3.30 25.24 -9.01
C GLU A 356 -3.91 25.34 -10.42
N ALA A 357 -3.90 24.24 -11.18
CA ALA A 357 -4.50 24.12 -12.50
C ALA A 357 -5.96 23.63 -12.47
N ASP A 358 -6.50 23.29 -11.31
CA ASP A 358 -7.82 22.66 -11.14
C ASP A 358 -7.94 21.27 -11.84
N SER A 359 -6.80 20.60 -12.03
CA SER A 359 -6.63 19.29 -12.68
C SER A 359 -6.51 18.15 -11.64
N LEU A 360 -7.48 18.04 -10.74
CA LEU A 360 -7.38 17.18 -9.54
C LEU A 360 -7.29 15.67 -9.84
N GLU A 361 -7.74 15.21 -11.00
CA GLU A 361 -7.59 13.82 -11.43
C GLU A 361 -6.12 13.45 -11.69
N ASP A 362 -5.40 14.29 -12.43
CA ASP A 362 -3.95 14.13 -12.68
C ASP A 362 -3.15 14.13 -11.36
N ALA A 363 -3.58 14.91 -10.37
CA ALA A 363 -2.99 14.92 -9.04
C ALA A 363 -3.10 13.57 -8.32
N PHE A 364 -4.27 12.92 -8.38
CA PHE A 364 -4.46 11.58 -7.83
C PHE A 364 -3.71 10.50 -8.63
N LEU A 365 -3.67 10.60 -9.96
CA LEU A 365 -2.91 9.69 -10.82
C LEU A 365 -1.40 9.74 -10.51
N ALA A 366 -0.83 10.94 -10.39
CA ALA A 366 0.58 11.12 -10.03
C ALA A 366 0.91 10.49 -8.66
N ARG A 367 0.03 10.68 -7.66
CA ARG A 367 0.13 10.04 -6.34
C ARG A 367 0.06 8.51 -6.41
N ASN A 368 -0.81 7.96 -7.24
CA ASN A 368 -0.94 6.51 -7.40
C ASN A 368 0.27 5.89 -8.11
N GLN A 369 0.81 6.56 -9.14
CA GLN A 369 2.02 6.11 -9.83
C GLN A 369 3.22 6.05 -8.87
N LEU A 370 3.38 7.05 -8.00
CA LEU A 370 4.42 7.06 -6.95
C LEU A 370 4.27 5.87 -5.99
N ILE A 371 3.07 5.64 -5.44
CA ILE A 371 2.82 4.57 -4.45
C ILE A 371 2.92 3.17 -5.10
N SER A 372 2.58 3.01 -6.38
CA SER A 372 2.77 1.73 -7.08
C SER A 372 4.24 1.32 -7.23
N THR A 373 5.16 2.29 -7.19
CA THR A 373 6.61 2.07 -7.28
C THR A 373 7.25 1.99 -5.88
N TYR A 374 6.75 2.78 -4.93
CA TYR A 374 7.27 2.89 -3.56
C TYR A 374 6.12 2.81 -2.54
N VAL A 375 5.66 1.60 -2.24
CA VAL A 375 4.48 1.32 -1.39
C VAL A 375 4.62 1.95 0.00
N GLU A 376 5.83 1.99 0.54
CA GLU A 376 6.13 2.58 1.86
C GLU A 376 5.88 4.09 1.93
N LEU A 377 5.77 4.79 0.79
CA LEU A 377 5.40 6.21 0.78
C LEU A 377 3.91 6.46 1.11
N GLN A 378 3.07 5.42 1.14
CA GLN A 378 1.66 5.55 1.53
C GLN A 378 1.47 6.10 2.96
N SER A 379 2.41 5.84 3.87
CA SER A 379 2.43 6.37 5.24
C SER A 379 3.24 7.67 5.41
N ASN A 380 3.75 8.25 4.31
CA ASN A 380 4.53 9.49 4.36
C ASN A 380 3.63 10.70 4.67
N LYS A 381 3.95 11.43 5.75
CA LYS A 381 3.16 12.59 6.22
C LYS A 381 3.01 13.71 5.18
N ALA A 382 4.03 13.96 4.35
CA ALA A 382 3.97 15.00 3.32
C ALA A 382 3.03 14.59 2.17
N LEU A 383 3.11 13.33 1.73
CA LEU A 383 2.19 12.79 0.71
C LEU A 383 0.75 12.74 1.23
N GLN A 384 0.53 12.35 2.49
CA GLN A 384 -0.79 12.37 3.13
C GLN A 384 -1.37 13.78 3.19
N LYS A 385 -0.58 14.79 3.59
CA LYS A 385 -1.01 16.19 3.59
C LYS A 385 -1.37 16.69 2.19
N MET A 386 -0.65 16.27 1.15
CA MET A 386 -1.02 16.61 -0.23
C MET A 386 -2.30 15.90 -0.68
N VAL A 387 -2.48 14.61 -0.36
CA VAL A 387 -3.75 13.90 -0.64
C VAL A 387 -4.94 14.60 0.03
N MET A 388 -4.79 15.01 1.29
CA MET A 388 -5.81 15.78 2.01
C MET A 388 -6.18 17.06 1.26
N ARG A 389 -5.18 17.82 0.76
CA ARG A 389 -5.43 19.04 -0.05
C ARG A 389 -6.11 18.77 -1.39
N ILE A 390 -5.83 17.65 -2.07
CA ILE A 390 -6.58 17.26 -3.28
C ILE A 390 -8.04 16.95 -2.90
N SER A 391 -8.26 16.18 -1.83
CA SER A 391 -9.61 15.87 -1.32
C SER A 391 -10.39 17.12 -0.88
N GLU A 392 -9.75 18.09 -0.21
CA GLU A 392 -10.35 19.38 0.17
C GLU A 392 -10.74 20.22 -1.06
N ALA A 393 -9.87 20.27 -2.07
CA ALA A 393 -10.17 20.95 -3.34
C ALA A 393 -11.37 20.30 -4.05
N GLU A 394 -11.42 18.96 -4.12
CA GLU A 394 -12.53 18.23 -4.73
C GLU A 394 -13.83 18.36 -3.91
N GLN A 395 -13.74 18.34 -2.57
CA GLN A 395 -14.85 18.59 -1.64
C GLN A 395 -15.48 19.96 -1.89
N SER A 396 -14.67 20.99 -2.16
CA SER A 396 -15.16 22.36 -2.44
C SER A 396 -15.98 22.49 -3.73
N ARG A 397 -15.87 21.53 -4.66
CA ARG A 397 -16.64 21.49 -5.90
C ARG A 397 -18.04 20.91 -5.73
N VAL A 398 -18.29 20.18 -4.64
CA VAL A 398 -19.63 19.71 -4.27
C VAL A 398 -20.42 20.89 -3.71
N ILE A 399 -21.44 21.32 -4.45
CA ILE A 399 -22.21 22.53 -4.11
C ILE A 399 -23.67 22.22 -3.78
N ARG A 400 -24.20 22.92 -2.79
CA ARG A 400 -25.65 23.00 -2.57
C ARG A 400 -26.26 24.05 -3.51
N VAL A 401 -27.39 23.72 -4.12
CA VAL A 401 -28.15 24.65 -4.98
C VAL A 401 -29.60 24.75 -4.49
N GLU A 402 -30.30 25.80 -4.92
CA GLU A 402 -31.72 25.96 -4.63
C GLU A 402 -32.56 24.98 -5.47
N PRO A 403 -33.44 24.16 -4.89
CA PRO A 403 -34.23 23.19 -5.63
C PRO A 403 -35.23 23.84 -6.60
N THR A 404 -35.08 23.56 -7.89
CA THR A 404 -35.99 24.04 -8.95
C THR A 404 -37.14 23.07 -9.24
N ILE A 405 -36.98 21.80 -8.88
CA ILE A 405 -37.98 20.74 -9.10
C ILE A 405 -39.05 20.84 -8.00
N GLN A 406 -40.32 20.91 -8.39
CA GLN A 406 -41.46 21.12 -7.49
C GLN A 406 -42.55 20.07 -7.72
N PRO A 407 -43.28 19.62 -6.67
CA PRO A 407 -44.36 18.64 -6.81
C PRO A 407 -45.53 19.22 -7.61
N ASN A 408 -46.22 18.36 -8.36
CA ASN A 408 -47.32 18.74 -9.24
C ASN A 408 -48.53 17.83 -9.03
N ASN A 409 -49.39 18.15 -8.07
CA ASN A 409 -50.47 17.25 -7.66
C ASN A 409 -51.66 17.16 -8.64
N GLN A 410 -51.54 17.70 -9.86
CA GLN A 410 -52.57 17.52 -10.89
C GLN A 410 -52.77 16.02 -11.20
N PRO A 411 -54.02 15.53 -11.26
CA PRO A 411 -54.31 14.16 -11.63
C PRO A 411 -53.81 13.83 -13.03
N ILE A 412 -53.20 12.65 -13.17
CA ILE A 412 -52.73 12.14 -14.45
C ILE A 412 -53.92 11.51 -15.19
N PRO A 413 -54.22 11.90 -16.45
CA PRO A 413 -55.19 11.19 -17.27
C PRO A 413 -54.68 9.77 -17.55
N VAL A 414 -55.29 8.76 -16.91
CA VAL A 414 -54.98 7.35 -17.16
C VAL A 414 -55.94 6.82 -18.23
N PRO A 415 -55.46 6.40 -19.42
CA PRO A 415 -56.30 5.79 -20.45
C PRO A 415 -57.05 4.56 -19.93
N PRO A 416 -58.30 4.28 -20.38
CA PRO A 416 -59.08 3.13 -19.91
C PRO A 416 -58.35 1.78 -20.01
N GLU A 417 -57.62 1.55 -21.09
CA GLU A 417 -56.79 0.37 -21.35
C GLU A 417 -55.64 0.19 -20.34
N HIS A 418 -55.18 1.27 -19.71
CA HIS A 418 -54.19 1.23 -18.64
C HIS A 418 -54.80 0.87 -17.27
N LYS A 419 -56.14 0.86 -17.15
CA LYS A 419 -56.89 0.44 -15.94
C LYS A 419 -57.33 -1.02 -15.97
N VAL A 420 -57.25 -1.70 -17.12
CA VAL A 420 -57.66 -3.11 -17.24
C VAL A 420 -56.69 -4.00 -16.45
N ILE A 421 -57.25 -4.85 -15.57
CA ILE A 421 -56.54 -5.86 -14.79
C ILE A 421 -56.88 -7.23 -15.36
N VAL A 422 -55.86 -7.97 -15.82
CA VAL A 422 -55.98 -9.38 -16.18
C VAL A 422 -55.15 -10.18 -15.19
N ALA A 423 -55.85 -10.81 -14.24
CA ALA A 423 -55.27 -11.58 -13.15
C ALA A 423 -56.01 -12.92 -13.00
N THR A 424 -55.29 -13.99 -12.66
CA THR A 424 -55.89 -15.27 -12.26
C THR A 424 -55.36 -15.66 -10.89
N ARG A 425 -56.23 -15.63 -9.87
CA ARG A 425 -55.90 -15.90 -8.47
C ARG A 425 -56.22 -17.36 -8.11
N ASN A 426 -55.27 -18.04 -7.47
CA ASN A 426 -55.41 -19.39 -6.92
C ASN A 426 -55.04 -19.41 -5.43
N GLY A 427 -55.52 -20.42 -4.69
CA GLY A 427 -55.19 -20.64 -3.28
C GLY A 427 -56.10 -19.95 -2.26
N SER A 428 -55.73 -20.08 -0.99
CA SER A 428 -56.49 -19.68 0.20
C SER A 428 -55.93 -18.43 0.87
N ASN A 429 -56.76 -17.72 1.64
CA ASN A 429 -56.32 -16.54 2.38
C ASN A 429 -55.42 -16.95 3.56
N ILE A 430 -54.45 -16.09 3.88
CA ILE A 430 -53.57 -16.20 5.05
C ILE A 430 -54.31 -15.65 6.27
N SER A 431 -54.59 -16.52 7.23
CA SER A 431 -55.24 -16.15 8.50
C SER A 431 -54.37 -15.21 9.35
N GLY A 432 -55.00 -14.23 10.00
CA GLY A 432 -54.32 -13.28 10.89
C GLY A 432 -53.63 -12.10 10.19
N VAL A 433 -53.75 -11.98 8.87
CA VAL A 433 -53.25 -10.82 8.09
C VAL A 433 -54.44 -9.95 7.68
N GLN A 434 -54.44 -8.68 8.07
CA GLN A 434 -55.46 -7.69 7.69
C GLN A 434 -54.84 -6.30 7.51
N GLY A 435 -55.31 -5.52 6.54
CA GLY A 435 -54.85 -4.14 6.33
C GLY A 435 -53.41 -4.01 5.84
N TYR A 436 -52.88 -5.03 5.16
CA TYR A 436 -51.57 -4.99 4.49
C TYR A 436 -51.73 -5.16 2.98
N TYR A 437 -51.02 -4.32 2.24
CA TYR A 437 -50.97 -4.37 0.77
C TYR A 437 -49.52 -4.49 0.30
N VAL A 438 -49.29 -5.34 -0.69
CA VAL A 438 -48.00 -5.49 -1.37
C VAL A 438 -48.08 -4.90 -2.75
N THR A 439 -47.08 -4.10 -3.11
CA THR A 439 -46.95 -3.46 -4.41
C THR A 439 -45.82 -4.12 -5.20
N VAL A 440 -46.13 -4.51 -6.44
CA VAL A 440 -45.20 -5.28 -7.30
C VAL A 440 -45.21 -4.72 -8.71
N LEU A 441 -44.01 -4.42 -9.23
CA LEU A 441 -43.79 -4.15 -10.66
C LEU A 441 -43.84 -5.48 -11.43
N ALA A 442 -44.74 -5.58 -12.40
CA ALA A 442 -44.88 -6.75 -13.26
C ALA A 442 -45.08 -6.31 -14.71
N GLY A 443 -43.99 -6.24 -15.47
CA GLY A 443 -44.01 -5.75 -16.84
C GLY A 443 -44.09 -4.23 -16.91
N ASP A 444 -45.10 -3.71 -17.60
CA ASP A 444 -45.29 -2.27 -17.83
C ASP A 444 -45.98 -1.51 -16.68
N SER A 445 -46.35 -2.22 -15.60
CA SER A 445 -47.27 -1.74 -14.58
C SER A 445 -46.90 -2.18 -13.18
N VAL A 446 -47.25 -1.34 -12.20
CA VAL A 446 -47.30 -1.71 -10.79
C VAL A 446 -48.71 -2.13 -10.42
N TYR A 447 -48.81 -3.20 -9.64
CA TYR A 447 -50.05 -3.76 -9.13
C TYR A 447 -50.07 -3.68 -7.60
N GLY A 448 -51.20 -3.28 -7.03
CA GLY A 448 -51.47 -3.38 -5.60
C GLY A 448 -52.29 -4.63 -5.30
N ILE A 449 -51.77 -5.45 -4.38
CA ILE A 449 -52.31 -6.77 -4.06
C ILE A 449 -52.55 -6.83 -2.55
N GLU A 450 -53.73 -7.26 -2.12
CA GLU A 450 -54.02 -7.48 -0.70
C GLU A 450 -53.20 -8.67 -0.18
N LEU A 451 -52.38 -8.45 0.86
CA LEU A 451 -51.45 -9.46 1.38
C LEU A 451 -52.18 -10.69 1.96
N SER A 452 -53.37 -10.49 2.52
CA SER A 452 -54.16 -11.56 3.14
C SER A 452 -54.65 -12.58 2.09
N SER A 453 -55.08 -12.10 0.92
CA SER A 453 -55.85 -12.89 -0.01
C SER A 453 -55.15 -13.10 -1.35
N GLY A 454 -54.22 -12.25 -1.77
CA GLY A 454 -53.68 -12.25 -3.13
C GLY A 454 -54.62 -11.59 -4.15
N SER A 455 -55.66 -10.87 -3.71
CA SER A 455 -56.57 -10.13 -4.58
C SER A 455 -55.90 -8.87 -5.12
N VAL A 456 -55.99 -8.65 -6.43
CA VAL A 456 -55.43 -7.47 -7.09
C VAL A 456 -56.47 -6.35 -7.05
N ASN A 457 -56.18 -5.27 -6.33
CA ASN A 457 -57.11 -4.16 -6.13
C ASN A 457 -56.98 -3.11 -7.23
N TRP A 458 -55.75 -2.84 -7.68
CA TRP A 458 -55.46 -1.79 -8.65
C TRP A 458 -54.24 -2.12 -9.51
N ARG A 459 -54.17 -1.46 -10.67
CA ARG A 459 -53.03 -1.46 -11.60
C ARG A 459 -52.74 -0.02 -12.01
N ARG A 460 -51.46 0.34 -12.08
CA ARG A 460 -50.98 1.62 -12.64
C ARG A 460 -49.88 1.34 -13.66
N PHE A 461 -50.12 1.75 -14.91
CA PHE A 461 -49.09 1.75 -15.95
C PHE A 461 -47.99 2.75 -15.59
N VAL A 462 -46.73 2.31 -15.69
CA VAL A 462 -45.52 3.11 -15.38
C VAL A 462 -44.49 3.12 -16.51
N GLY A 463 -44.76 2.42 -17.62
CA GLY A 463 -43.86 2.33 -18.78
C GLY A 463 -43.10 1.01 -18.87
N LEU A 464 -42.84 0.55 -20.10
CA LEU A 464 -42.09 -0.68 -20.40
C LEU A 464 -40.59 -0.58 -20.07
N GLN A 465 -40.06 0.65 -19.98
CA GLN A 465 -38.68 0.94 -19.61
C GLN A 465 -38.43 0.96 -18.10
N THR A 466 -39.50 0.94 -17.28
CA THR A 466 -39.38 1.07 -15.84
C THR A 466 -38.85 -0.22 -15.25
N ASN A 467 -37.60 -0.18 -14.77
CA ASN A 467 -36.93 -1.27 -14.07
C ASN A 467 -36.75 -0.98 -12.57
N TYR A 468 -37.37 0.09 -12.07
CA TYR A 468 -37.30 0.51 -10.68
C TYR A 468 -38.49 -0.02 -9.89
N HIS A 469 -38.22 -0.64 -8.75
CA HIS A 469 -39.22 -1.34 -7.96
C HIS A 469 -39.94 -0.39 -6.99
N PRO A 470 -41.23 -0.66 -6.65
CA PRO A 470 -41.97 0.13 -5.68
C PRO A 470 -41.30 0.13 -4.29
N ILE A 471 -41.40 1.26 -3.59
CA ILE A 471 -40.81 1.45 -2.26
C ILE A 471 -41.93 1.82 -1.28
N ARG A 472 -41.99 1.21 -0.11
CA ARG A 472 -42.94 1.60 0.95
C ARG A 472 -42.36 2.77 1.76
N VAL A 473 -43.21 3.72 2.14
CA VAL A 473 -42.78 4.89 2.94
C VAL A 473 -42.42 4.48 4.38
N SER A 474 -43.13 3.48 4.92
CA SER A 474 -42.85 2.85 6.21
C SER A 474 -43.22 1.36 6.21
N ASP A 475 -42.83 0.63 7.26
CA ASP A 475 -43.14 -0.80 7.41
C ASP A 475 -44.62 -1.08 7.78
N ASP A 476 -45.40 -0.05 8.14
CA ASP A 476 -46.80 -0.13 8.57
C ASP A 476 -47.75 -0.65 7.47
N GLY A 477 -48.72 -1.50 7.81
CA GLY A 477 -49.56 -2.18 6.80
C GLY A 477 -50.35 -1.27 5.85
N LEU A 478 -50.77 -0.11 6.36
CA LEU A 478 -51.47 0.95 5.61
C LEU A 478 -50.53 2.01 5.03
N SER A 479 -49.21 1.78 5.06
CA SER A 479 -48.23 2.73 4.52
C SER A 479 -48.34 2.88 3.02
N ASP A 480 -48.10 4.10 2.55
CA ASP A 480 -48.11 4.44 1.13
C ASP A 480 -46.93 3.84 0.38
N THR A 481 -47.10 3.75 -0.94
CA THR A 481 -46.05 3.29 -1.85
C THR A 481 -45.60 4.44 -2.74
N LEU A 482 -44.28 4.60 -2.88
CA LEU A 482 -43.61 5.41 -3.88
C LEU A 482 -43.35 4.57 -5.12
N LEU A 483 -43.77 5.09 -6.27
CA LEU A 483 -43.63 4.49 -7.60
C LEU A 483 -42.71 5.36 -8.44
N VAL A 484 -41.93 4.73 -9.32
CA VAL A 484 -41.25 5.44 -10.42
C VAL A 484 -42.06 5.26 -11.69
N ASP A 485 -42.43 6.37 -12.33
CA ASP A 485 -43.05 6.42 -13.65
C ASP A 485 -41.96 6.73 -14.69
N GLY A 486 -41.28 5.69 -15.17
CA GLY A 486 -40.23 5.81 -16.19
C GLY A 486 -40.77 6.21 -17.58
N ALA A 487 -42.09 6.14 -17.80
CA ALA A 487 -42.73 6.72 -18.98
C ALA A 487 -42.63 8.25 -19.04
N ARG A 488 -42.49 8.92 -17.88
CA ARG A 488 -42.52 10.39 -17.78
C ARG A 488 -41.44 11.00 -16.89
N TYR A 489 -40.56 10.17 -16.33
CA TYR A 489 -39.51 10.58 -15.39
C TYR A 489 -40.09 11.30 -14.16
N GLU A 490 -41.05 10.65 -13.51
CA GLU A 490 -41.73 11.16 -12.31
C GLU A 490 -41.64 10.17 -11.15
N ILE A 491 -41.54 10.67 -9.92
CA ILE A 491 -41.82 9.89 -8.69
C ILE A 491 -43.28 10.14 -8.32
N VAL A 492 -44.04 9.10 -7.97
CA VAL A 492 -45.47 9.20 -7.62
C VAL A 492 -45.72 8.50 -6.30
N ARG A 493 -46.27 9.20 -5.30
CA ARG A 493 -46.81 8.57 -4.09
C ARG A 493 -48.26 8.16 -4.32
N VAL A 494 -48.55 6.90 -4.02
CA VAL A 494 -49.91 6.35 -4.08
C VAL A 494 -50.32 5.71 -2.76
N ASP A 495 -51.62 5.73 -2.50
CA ASP A 495 -52.23 4.85 -1.51
C ASP A 495 -52.04 3.38 -1.91
N SER A 496 -51.47 2.56 -1.03
CA SER A 496 -51.16 1.16 -1.35
C SER A 496 -52.40 0.27 -1.52
N SER A 497 -53.55 0.67 -0.97
CA SER A 497 -54.80 -0.09 -1.04
C SER A 497 -55.62 0.19 -2.31
N SER A 498 -55.59 1.43 -2.81
CA SER A 498 -56.42 1.91 -3.92
C SER A 498 -55.64 2.33 -5.18
N GLY A 499 -54.34 2.62 -5.06
CA GLY A 499 -53.51 3.16 -6.15
C GLY A 499 -53.76 4.64 -6.45
N GLU A 500 -54.57 5.30 -5.63
CA GLU A 500 -54.88 6.73 -5.74
C GLU A 500 -53.63 7.58 -5.51
N GLN A 501 -53.43 8.58 -6.36
CA GLN A 501 -52.28 9.48 -6.30
C GLN A 501 -52.45 10.50 -5.16
N LYS A 502 -51.49 10.53 -4.23
CA LYS A 502 -51.40 11.57 -3.20
C LYS A 502 -50.60 12.78 -3.69
N TRP A 503 -49.41 12.52 -4.25
CA TRP A 503 -48.60 13.53 -4.93
C TRP A 503 -47.76 12.91 -6.06
N ARG A 504 -47.21 13.76 -6.92
CA ARG A 504 -46.19 13.37 -7.91
C ARG A 504 -45.12 14.47 -8.04
N LEU A 505 -43.90 14.06 -8.30
CA LEU A 505 -42.73 14.90 -8.46
C LEU A 505 -42.13 14.65 -9.86
N PRO A 506 -42.34 15.55 -10.83
CA PRO A 506 -41.77 15.41 -12.17
C PRO A 506 -40.29 15.79 -12.17
N ILE A 507 -39.41 14.77 -12.15
CA ILE A 507 -37.95 14.95 -12.17
C ILE A 507 -37.47 15.44 -13.54
N GLY A 508 -38.13 14.99 -14.61
CA GLY A 508 -37.91 15.49 -15.98
C GLY A 508 -36.71 14.88 -16.72
N GLY A 509 -35.99 13.94 -16.11
CA GLY A 509 -34.86 13.22 -16.72
C GLY A 509 -34.59 11.90 -15.99
N ALA A 510 -33.58 11.14 -16.44
CA ALA A 510 -33.20 9.90 -15.77
C ALA A 510 -32.72 10.15 -14.33
N PHE A 511 -33.09 9.26 -13.41
CA PHE A 511 -32.70 9.30 -12.00
C PHE A 511 -32.56 7.89 -11.42
N THR A 512 -31.78 7.73 -10.36
CA THR A 512 -31.49 6.43 -9.72
C THR A 512 -32.70 5.88 -8.94
N GLN A 513 -32.67 4.58 -8.61
CA GLN A 513 -33.68 3.98 -7.72
C GLN A 513 -33.81 4.81 -6.44
N PRO A 514 -35.00 5.36 -6.10
CA PRO A 514 -35.14 6.14 -4.88
C PRO A 514 -34.95 5.27 -3.62
N ARG A 515 -34.46 5.87 -2.55
CA ARG A 515 -34.15 5.21 -1.28
C ARG A 515 -34.69 6.01 -0.10
N MET A 516 -35.34 5.32 0.84
CA MET A 516 -35.74 5.91 2.12
C MET A 516 -34.58 5.85 3.11
N PHE A 517 -34.30 6.97 3.78
CA PHE A 517 -33.31 7.05 4.86
C PHE A 517 -33.69 8.17 5.85
N ASN A 518 -33.66 7.89 7.16
CA ASN A 518 -34.00 8.84 8.23
C ASN A 518 -35.30 9.64 7.98
N GLY A 519 -36.34 8.97 7.47
CA GLY A 519 -37.65 9.57 7.18
C GLY A 519 -37.70 10.43 5.91
N MET A 520 -36.62 10.52 5.15
CA MET A 520 -36.51 11.30 3.90
C MET A 520 -36.28 10.38 2.70
N LEU A 521 -36.68 10.83 1.51
CA LEU A 521 -36.48 10.14 0.25
C LEU A 521 -35.29 10.74 -0.51
N TYR A 522 -34.41 9.90 -1.03
CA TYR A 522 -33.21 10.30 -1.76
C TYR A 522 -33.13 9.62 -3.13
N CYS A 523 -32.68 10.35 -4.15
CA CYS A 523 -32.26 9.82 -5.45
C CYS A 523 -31.27 10.79 -6.12
N ASN A 524 -30.42 10.27 -7.01
CA ASN A 524 -29.61 11.11 -7.89
C ASN A 524 -30.34 11.35 -9.21
N THR A 525 -30.33 12.59 -9.68
CA THR A 525 -30.70 12.98 -11.04
C THR A 525 -29.45 13.47 -11.80
N HIS A 526 -29.52 13.52 -13.11
CA HIS A 526 -28.43 14.04 -13.95
C HIS A 526 -28.81 15.39 -14.55
N LEU A 527 -27.88 16.35 -14.51
CA LEU A 527 -28.06 17.67 -15.11
C LEU A 527 -26.80 18.11 -15.85
N LYS A 528 -26.99 18.93 -16.89
CA LYS A 528 -25.88 19.54 -17.60
C LYS A 528 -25.38 20.76 -16.84
N ARG A 529 -24.06 20.84 -16.65
CA ARG A 529 -23.37 22.01 -16.07
C ARG A 529 -22.22 22.41 -16.97
N THR A 530 -22.12 23.70 -17.28
CA THR A 530 -20.91 24.24 -17.92
C THR A 530 -19.82 24.34 -16.87
N LEU A 531 -18.75 23.56 -17.04
CA LEU A 531 -17.55 23.60 -16.22
C LEU A 531 -16.42 24.24 -17.01
N ARG A 532 -15.48 24.87 -16.29
CA ARG A 532 -14.28 25.49 -16.86
C ARG A 532 -13.10 24.58 -16.60
N PHE A 533 -12.50 24.08 -17.67
CA PHE A 533 -11.31 23.24 -17.61
C PHE A 533 -10.11 24.05 -18.09
N LYS A 534 -8.99 23.97 -17.38
CA LYS A 534 -7.73 24.57 -17.81
C LYS A 534 -6.88 23.50 -18.50
N GLY A 535 -6.61 23.68 -19.78
CA GLY A 535 -5.74 22.79 -20.55
C GLY A 535 -4.29 22.86 -20.08
N GLY A 536 -3.49 21.86 -20.46
CA GLY A 536 -2.05 21.83 -20.17
C GLY A 536 -1.23 22.96 -20.85
N ASP A 537 -1.83 23.68 -21.79
CA ASP A 537 -1.32 24.92 -22.41
C ASP A 537 -1.72 26.20 -21.64
N GLY A 538 -2.50 26.05 -20.55
CA GLY A 538 -3.01 27.14 -19.74
C GLY A 538 -4.29 27.81 -20.24
N GLN A 539 -4.86 27.38 -21.39
CA GLN A 539 -6.12 27.93 -21.89
C GLN A 539 -7.31 27.42 -21.09
N VAL A 540 -8.29 28.28 -20.84
CA VAL A 540 -9.55 27.91 -20.15
C VAL A 540 -10.61 27.60 -21.20
N ALA A 541 -11.04 26.34 -21.28
CA ALA A 541 -12.16 25.89 -22.10
C ALA A 541 -13.42 25.75 -21.24
N GLU A 542 -14.57 26.19 -21.77
CA GLU A 542 -15.88 25.89 -21.20
C GLU A 542 -16.47 24.66 -21.89
N GLN A 543 -16.86 23.66 -21.10
CA GLN A 543 -17.44 22.41 -21.58
C GLN A 543 -18.72 22.08 -20.81
N GLU A 544 -19.79 21.70 -21.52
CA GLU A 544 -20.95 21.07 -20.88
C GLU A 544 -20.59 19.66 -20.44
N VAL A 545 -20.69 19.40 -19.15
CA VAL A 545 -20.49 18.07 -18.53
C VAL A 545 -21.79 17.63 -17.88
N LEU A 546 -22.07 16.33 -17.93
CA LEU A 546 -23.17 15.73 -17.20
C LEU A 546 -22.72 15.51 -15.75
N VAL A 547 -23.38 16.18 -14.80
CA VAL A 547 -23.11 16.04 -13.37
C VAL A 547 -24.29 15.39 -12.66
N GLY A 548 -23.96 14.61 -11.63
CA GLY A 548 -24.93 14.01 -10.71
C GLY A 548 -25.44 15.04 -9.72
N SER A 549 -26.68 14.87 -9.28
CA SER A 549 -27.28 15.72 -8.27
C SER A 549 -28.18 14.94 -7.34
N LEU A 550 -27.80 14.88 -6.06
CA LEU A 550 -28.57 14.23 -5.00
C LEU A 550 -29.73 15.14 -4.59
N LEU A 551 -30.94 14.61 -4.72
CA LEU A 551 -32.17 15.22 -4.23
C LEU A 551 -32.50 14.68 -2.84
N THR A 552 -32.90 15.56 -1.92
CA THR A 552 -33.56 15.19 -0.66
C THR A 552 -35.03 15.63 -0.75
N ILE A 553 -35.93 14.67 -0.73
CA ILE A 553 -37.36 14.83 -0.98
C ILE A 553 -38.12 14.46 0.29
N ASP A 554 -39.05 15.33 0.69
CA ASP A 554 -40.04 15.04 1.71
C ASP A 554 -41.01 13.96 1.19
N PRO A 555 -41.06 12.74 1.77
CA PRO A 555 -41.96 11.70 1.30
C PRO A 555 -43.43 12.04 1.57
N GLU A 556 -43.73 12.93 2.51
CA GLU A 556 -45.10 13.32 2.83
C GLU A 556 -45.68 14.27 1.79
N THR A 557 -44.92 15.30 1.41
CA THR A 557 -45.39 16.37 0.52
C THR A 557 -44.91 16.26 -0.93
N GLY A 558 -43.84 15.51 -1.19
CA GLY A 558 -43.15 15.47 -2.48
C GLY A 558 -42.26 16.68 -2.75
N VAL A 559 -42.08 17.59 -1.79
CA VAL A 559 -41.23 18.78 -1.94
C VAL A 559 -39.75 18.40 -1.89
N VAL A 560 -38.95 18.90 -2.83
CA VAL A 560 -37.49 18.81 -2.77
C VAL A 560 -36.98 19.83 -1.75
N GLN A 561 -36.52 19.36 -0.59
CA GLN A 561 -36.00 20.21 0.48
C GLN A 561 -34.53 20.61 0.26
N ARG A 562 -33.78 19.80 -0.47
CA ARG A 562 -32.35 20.04 -0.75
C ARG A 562 -31.96 19.45 -2.10
N GLN A 563 -31.07 20.15 -2.79
CA GLN A 563 -30.37 19.66 -3.97
C GLN A 563 -28.87 19.91 -3.81
N ILE A 564 -28.08 18.86 -3.97
CA ILE A 564 -26.62 18.89 -3.93
C ILE A 564 -26.12 18.48 -5.32
N GLN A 565 -25.06 19.10 -5.84
CA GLN A 565 -24.46 18.79 -7.14
C GLN A 565 -23.00 18.37 -6.95
N TYR A 566 -22.62 17.27 -7.60
CA TYR A 566 -21.26 16.77 -7.64
C TYR A 566 -20.48 17.39 -8.82
N PRO A 567 -19.13 17.33 -8.84
CA PRO A 567 -18.34 17.76 -10.01
C PRO A 567 -18.37 16.79 -11.20
N MET A 568 -18.94 15.59 -11.00
CA MET A 568 -19.02 14.48 -11.95
C MET A 568 -20.40 13.84 -11.94
N GLY A 569 -20.68 12.94 -12.87
CA GLY A 569 -21.91 12.15 -12.89
C GLY A 569 -22.03 11.17 -11.70
N ALA A 570 -23.23 10.65 -11.45
CA ALA A 570 -23.51 9.69 -10.38
C ALA A 570 -24.74 8.81 -10.71
N HIS A 571 -24.53 7.69 -11.42
CA HIS A 571 -25.58 6.76 -11.85
C HIS A 571 -25.96 5.69 -10.80
N VAL A 572 -25.21 5.59 -9.71
CA VAL A 572 -25.48 4.66 -8.60
C VAL A 572 -26.28 5.36 -7.50
N GLU A 573 -27.25 4.67 -6.89
CA GLU A 573 -27.99 5.23 -5.75
C GLU A 573 -27.08 5.51 -4.53
N PRO A 574 -27.46 6.44 -3.63
CA PRO A 574 -26.68 6.71 -2.42
C PRO A 574 -26.63 5.51 -1.45
N GLY A 575 -25.46 5.32 -0.86
CA GLY A 575 -25.24 4.53 0.36
C GLY A 575 -25.52 5.35 1.62
N PHE A 576 -25.83 4.68 2.73
CA PHE A 576 -26.25 5.35 3.97
C PHE A 576 -25.59 4.75 5.21
N ASP A 577 -25.28 5.62 6.17
CA ASP A 577 -24.74 5.38 7.50
C ASP A 577 -25.77 5.87 8.53
N ASP A 578 -26.52 4.94 9.12
CA ASP A 578 -27.56 5.21 10.09
C ASP A 578 -27.02 5.56 11.48
N GLU A 579 -25.81 5.13 11.81
CA GLU A 579 -25.13 5.45 13.07
C GLU A 579 -24.67 6.91 13.12
N ASN A 580 -24.08 7.42 12.03
CA ASN A 580 -23.46 8.76 11.97
C ASN A 580 -24.25 9.77 11.13
N GLY A 581 -25.31 9.35 10.44
CA GLY A 581 -26.12 10.23 9.58
C GLY A 581 -25.39 10.70 8.30
N ILE A 582 -24.52 9.85 7.74
CA ILE A 582 -23.74 10.15 6.54
C ILE A 582 -24.35 9.45 5.32
N ILE A 583 -24.28 10.13 4.17
CA ILE A 583 -24.65 9.61 2.86
C ILE A 583 -23.37 9.42 2.06
N TYR A 584 -23.11 8.19 1.63
CA TYR A 584 -21.95 7.84 0.81
C TYR A 584 -22.37 7.79 -0.66
N GLN A 585 -21.94 8.76 -1.46
CA GLN A 585 -22.23 8.81 -2.89
C GLN A 585 -20.99 8.47 -3.71
N VAL A 586 -21.08 7.44 -4.54
CA VAL A 586 -20.04 7.12 -5.54
C VAL A 586 -20.30 7.95 -6.80
N GLY A 587 -19.26 8.58 -7.35
CA GLY A 587 -19.31 9.17 -8.68
C GLY A 587 -19.27 8.11 -9.78
N ASP A 588 -19.40 8.53 -11.04
CA ASP A 588 -19.31 7.59 -12.18
C ASP A 588 -17.89 7.03 -12.37
N HIS A 589 -16.88 7.86 -12.10
CA HIS A 589 -15.45 7.54 -12.06
C HIS A 589 -14.80 8.15 -10.80
N SER A 590 -13.56 7.73 -10.52
CA SER A 590 -12.63 8.39 -9.59
C SER A 590 -13.01 8.47 -8.10
N ASN A 591 -14.13 9.07 -7.68
CA ASN A 591 -14.35 9.54 -6.30
C ASN A 591 -15.57 8.94 -5.57
N LEU A 592 -15.40 8.70 -4.26
CA LEU A 592 -16.48 8.55 -3.28
C LEU A 592 -16.59 9.83 -2.44
N TYR A 593 -17.81 10.35 -2.26
CA TYR A 593 -18.15 11.51 -1.45
C TYR A 593 -18.88 11.07 -0.17
N ALA A 594 -18.53 11.66 0.97
CA ALA A 594 -19.30 11.61 2.20
C ALA A 594 -20.07 12.93 2.38
N ILE A 595 -21.39 12.84 2.47
CA ILE A 595 -22.30 13.99 2.62
C ILE A 595 -23.03 13.87 3.97
N SER A 596 -23.06 14.95 4.76
CA SER A 596 -23.90 15.02 5.96
C SER A 596 -25.38 15.00 5.57
N ALA A 597 -26.15 14.01 6.03
CA ALA A 597 -27.59 13.98 5.80
C ALA A 597 -28.29 15.17 6.49
N GLN A 598 -27.77 15.62 7.64
CA GLN A 598 -28.35 16.71 8.40
C GLN A 598 -28.17 18.07 7.72
N THR A 599 -26.95 18.44 7.33
CA THR A 599 -26.65 19.77 6.79
C THR A 599 -26.68 19.82 5.25
N GLY A 600 -26.26 18.72 4.62
CA GLY A 600 -26.05 18.62 3.18
C GLY A 600 -24.64 18.98 2.71
N ASP A 601 -23.72 19.23 3.64
CA ASP A 601 -22.33 19.56 3.31
C ASP A 601 -21.57 18.29 2.93
N CYS A 602 -20.64 18.41 1.97
CA CYS A 602 -19.64 17.38 1.75
C CYS A 602 -18.63 17.45 2.91
N VAL A 603 -18.46 16.34 3.62
CA VAL A 603 -17.61 16.22 4.82
C VAL A 603 -16.35 15.38 4.58
N GLY A 604 -16.24 14.71 3.44
CA GLY A 604 -15.03 14.01 3.03
C GLY A 604 -15.08 13.50 1.60
N VAL A 605 -13.92 13.33 0.98
CA VAL A 605 -13.76 12.76 -0.37
C VAL A 605 -12.63 11.73 -0.37
N TYR A 606 -12.88 10.58 -1.00
CA TYR A 606 -11.91 9.50 -1.18
C TYR A 606 -11.76 9.16 -2.67
N TYR A 607 -10.53 9.28 -3.17
CA TYR A 607 -10.20 8.81 -4.51
C TYR A 607 -10.07 7.29 -4.53
N VAL A 608 -11.06 6.65 -5.15
CA VAL A 608 -11.09 5.22 -5.44
C VAL A 608 -10.27 4.90 -6.70
N GLY A 609 -10.28 5.81 -7.69
CA GLY A 609 -9.59 5.60 -8.97
C GLY A 609 -10.23 4.49 -9.82
N HIS A 610 -11.56 4.41 -9.84
CA HIS A 610 -12.27 3.47 -10.69
C HIS A 610 -12.70 4.12 -12.01
N GLU A 611 -12.74 3.30 -13.06
CA GLU A 611 -13.30 3.66 -14.38
C GLU A 611 -14.83 3.87 -14.32
N ASP A 612 -15.36 4.50 -15.36
CA ASP A 612 -16.79 4.64 -15.60
C ASP A 612 -17.52 3.29 -15.51
N ASN A 613 -18.62 3.24 -14.75
CA ASN A 613 -19.46 2.06 -14.51
C ASN A 613 -18.77 0.87 -13.82
N ALA A 614 -17.51 1.00 -13.38
CA ALA A 614 -16.82 -0.08 -12.66
C ALA A 614 -17.48 -0.36 -11.29
N ILE A 615 -18.00 0.68 -10.61
CA ILE A 615 -18.87 0.49 -9.44
C ILE A 615 -20.32 0.54 -9.92
N ALA A 616 -21.02 -0.59 -9.84
CA ALA A 616 -22.39 -0.77 -10.33
C ALA A 616 -23.44 -0.92 -9.21
N VAL A 617 -23.03 -0.79 -7.95
CA VAL A 617 -23.85 -0.98 -6.75
C VAL A 617 -23.46 0.06 -5.68
N PRO A 618 -24.40 0.50 -4.82
CA PRO A 618 -24.13 1.54 -3.82
C PRO A 618 -23.04 1.13 -2.83
N ALA A 619 -22.37 2.14 -2.27
CA ALA A 619 -21.58 1.96 -1.07
C ALA A 619 -22.47 1.47 0.08
N VAL A 620 -21.97 0.56 0.90
CA VAL A 620 -22.74 -0.05 2.00
C VAL A 620 -22.01 0.17 3.31
N TYR A 621 -22.68 0.80 4.27
CA TYR A 621 -22.18 0.95 5.63
C TYR A 621 -22.53 -0.27 6.49
N ALA A 622 -21.57 -0.76 7.27
CA ALA A 622 -21.82 -1.73 8.33
C ALA A 622 -20.79 -1.54 9.46
N VAL A 623 -21.26 -1.27 10.68
CA VAL A 623 -20.48 -1.39 11.93
C VAL A 623 -19.16 -0.59 11.89
N GLY A 624 -19.22 0.69 11.49
CA GLY A 624 -18.04 1.56 11.35
C GLY A 624 -17.24 1.40 10.05
N TYR A 625 -17.67 0.55 9.11
CA TYR A 625 -16.99 0.33 7.83
C TYR A 625 -17.85 0.69 6.63
N ILE A 626 -17.23 1.27 5.61
CA ILE A 626 -17.82 1.50 4.28
C ILE A 626 -17.27 0.44 3.33
N ILE A 627 -18.16 -0.32 2.72
CA ILE A 627 -17.86 -1.33 1.72
C ILE A 627 -18.19 -0.77 0.33
N LEU A 628 -17.20 -0.77 -0.56
CA LEU A 628 -17.36 -0.49 -2.00
C LEU A 628 -17.05 -1.78 -2.77
N ILE A 629 -17.76 -2.01 -3.88
CA ILE A 629 -17.49 -3.15 -4.77
C ILE A 629 -17.25 -2.65 -6.19
N GLN A 630 -16.02 -2.81 -6.66
CA GLN A 630 -15.57 -2.46 -7.99
C GLN A 630 -15.52 -3.71 -8.88
N ASN A 631 -16.34 -3.76 -9.92
CA ASN A 631 -16.31 -4.78 -10.95
C ASN A 631 -15.14 -4.55 -11.91
N GLY A 632 -14.30 -5.57 -12.09
CA GLY A 632 -13.41 -5.69 -13.24
C GLY A 632 -14.08 -6.44 -14.40
N GLN A 633 -13.28 -7.03 -15.30
CA GLN A 633 -13.81 -7.75 -16.46
C GLN A 633 -14.54 -9.06 -16.12
N ALA A 634 -14.06 -9.80 -15.10
CA ALA A 634 -14.59 -11.13 -14.74
C ALA A 634 -14.66 -11.40 -13.22
N ARG A 635 -14.22 -10.45 -12.39
CA ARG A 635 -14.14 -10.54 -10.93
C ARG A 635 -14.41 -9.17 -10.32
N SER A 636 -14.83 -9.11 -9.06
CA SER A 636 -14.99 -7.86 -8.33
C SER A 636 -13.96 -7.71 -7.21
N THR A 637 -13.55 -6.48 -6.95
CA THR A 637 -12.75 -6.09 -5.79
C THR A 637 -13.66 -5.44 -4.75
N LEU A 638 -13.72 -6.03 -3.55
CA LEU A 638 -14.39 -5.48 -2.39
C LEU A 638 -13.37 -4.65 -1.60
N HIS A 639 -13.57 -3.33 -1.54
CA HIS A 639 -12.77 -2.41 -0.75
C HIS A 639 -13.44 -2.15 0.61
N VAL A 640 -12.64 -2.11 1.67
CA VAL A 640 -13.10 -1.86 3.04
C VAL A 640 -12.45 -0.58 3.55
N LEU A 641 -13.26 0.45 3.76
CA LEU A 641 -12.86 1.78 4.21
C LEU A 641 -13.44 2.10 5.60
N LYS A 642 -12.88 3.11 6.25
CA LYS A 642 -13.47 3.83 7.39
C LYS A 642 -13.58 5.30 7.02
N HIS A 643 -14.52 6.01 7.63
CA HIS A 643 -14.66 7.46 7.55
C HIS A 643 -14.70 8.01 8.98
N GLY A 644 -13.93 9.05 9.25
CA GLY A 644 -13.88 9.72 10.55
C GLY A 644 -13.50 11.19 10.38
N GLU A 645 -13.18 11.87 11.48
CA GLU A 645 -12.93 13.33 11.48
C GLU A 645 -11.81 13.77 10.51
N ASN A 646 -10.77 12.95 10.34
CA ASN A 646 -9.66 13.19 9.41
C ASN A 646 -9.93 12.64 7.98
N GLY A 647 -11.20 12.43 7.63
CA GLY A 647 -11.64 11.89 6.34
C GLY A 647 -11.55 10.36 6.26
N PHE A 648 -11.31 9.86 5.05
CA PHE A 648 -11.34 8.42 4.76
C PHE A 648 -9.99 7.74 5.01
N THR A 649 -10.06 6.54 5.59
CA THR A 649 -8.90 5.65 5.79
C THR A 649 -9.22 4.22 5.35
N ARG A 650 -8.18 3.40 5.13
CA ARG A 650 -8.36 1.99 4.78
C ARG A 650 -8.72 1.18 6.03
N GLY A 651 -9.85 0.47 6.00
CA GLY A 651 -10.30 -0.37 7.10
C GLY A 651 -9.70 -1.78 7.08
N GLN A 652 -9.50 -2.35 5.89
CA GLN A 652 -8.84 -3.63 5.67
C GLN A 652 -8.21 -3.69 4.27
N ASP A 653 -7.30 -4.65 4.05
CA ASP A 653 -6.98 -5.11 2.70
C ASP A 653 -8.22 -5.50 1.88
N SER A 654 -8.17 -5.19 0.58
CA SER A 654 -9.27 -5.43 -0.34
C SER A 654 -9.40 -6.93 -0.65
N LYS A 655 -10.62 -7.42 -0.81
CA LYS A 655 -10.91 -8.85 -1.06
C LYS A 655 -11.39 -9.06 -2.50
N THR A 656 -10.98 -10.15 -3.13
CA THR A 656 -11.46 -10.53 -4.47
C THR A 656 -12.71 -11.40 -4.34
N LEU A 657 -13.72 -11.11 -5.15
CA LEU A 657 -14.92 -11.92 -5.36
C LEU A 657 -14.87 -12.52 -6.76
N GLU A 658 -15.27 -13.78 -6.90
CA GLU A 658 -15.47 -14.40 -8.22
C GLU A 658 -16.73 -13.83 -8.89
N ASN A 659 -16.66 -13.57 -10.20
CA ASN A 659 -17.74 -12.95 -11.00
C ASN A 659 -18.11 -11.51 -10.56
N LEU A 660 -19.16 -10.94 -11.18
CA LEU A 660 -19.49 -9.52 -11.06
C LEU A 660 -20.65 -9.30 -10.09
N VAL A 661 -20.56 -8.27 -9.24
CA VAL A 661 -21.66 -7.87 -8.35
C VAL A 661 -22.53 -6.83 -9.04
N LYS A 662 -23.80 -7.17 -9.26
CA LYS A 662 -24.79 -6.35 -9.98
C LYS A 662 -26.04 -6.03 -9.16
N MET A 663 -26.08 -6.46 -7.91
CA MET A 663 -27.19 -6.30 -6.99
C MET A 663 -26.66 -5.68 -5.68
N PRO A 664 -27.31 -4.64 -5.12
CA PRO A 664 -26.85 -4.00 -3.90
C PRO A 664 -26.64 -5.00 -2.75
N PRO A 665 -25.46 -5.00 -2.09
CA PRO A 665 -25.24 -5.80 -0.89
C PRO A 665 -26.25 -5.48 0.22
N GLN A 666 -26.55 -6.46 1.06
CA GLN A 666 -27.54 -6.30 2.14
C GLN A 666 -26.90 -6.44 3.51
N VAL A 667 -27.16 -5.47 4.38
CA VAL A 667 -26.75 -5.51 5.79
C VAL A 667 -27.90 -6.06 6.62
N PHE A 668 -27.59 -6.98 7.53
CA PHE A 668 -28.59 -7.58 8.41
C PHE A 668 -27.97 -7.93 9.78
N GLY A 669 -28.27 -7.08 10.78
CA GLY A 669 -27.51 -7.07 12.02
C GLY A 669 -26.03 -6.79 11.72
N ARG A 670 -25.12 -7.59 12.28
CA ARG A 670 -23.68 -7.42 12.11
C ARG A 670 -23.09 -8.05 10.82
N ARG A 671 -23.91 -8.34 9.82
CA ARG A 671 -23.51 -9.12 8.64
C ARG A 671 -23.77 -8.42 7.32
N LEU A 672 -22.92 -8.72 6.35
CA LEU A 672 -23.02 -8.27 4.96
C LEU A 672 -23.25 -9.47 4.03
N LEU A 673 -24.37 -9.48 3.32
CA LEU A 673 -24.67 -10.38 2.21
C LEU A 673 -24.21 -9.73 0.90
N VAL A 674 -23.41 -10.44 0.12
CA VAL A 674 -23.05 -10.10 -1.26
C VAL A 674 -23.47 -11.26 -2.16
N SER A 675 -24.09 -10.97 -3.31
CA SER A 675 -24.39 -11.96 -4.35
C SER A 675 -23.86 -11.49 -5.70
N THR A 676 -23.45 -12.45 -6.53
CA THR A 676 -22.83 -12.20 -7.84
C THR A 676 -23.80 -12.53 -8.96
N ASP A 677 -23.49 -12.09 -10.17
CA ASP A 677 -24.31 -12.38 -11.35
C ASP A 677 -24.30 -13.86 -11.78
N ARG A 678 -23.44 -14.71 -11.20
CA ARG A 678 -23.47 -16.17 -11.39
C ARG A 678 -24.03 -16.94 -10.19
N GLY A 679 -24.60 -16.24 -9.22
CA GLY A 679 -25.26 -16.84 -8.05
C GLY A 679 -24.31 -17.31 -6.95
N GLN A 680 -23.03 -16.90 -6.95
CA GLN A 680 -22.21 -17.07 -5.74
C GLN A 680 -22.79 -16.17 -4.64
N ILE A 681 -22.87 -16.71 -3.43
CA ILE A 681 -23.31 -15.98 -2.25
C ILE A 681 -22.14 -15.90 -1.28
N TYR A 682 -21.88 -14.72 -0.75
CA TYR A 682 -20.94 -14.49 0.34
C TYR A 682 -21.69 -13.83 1.50
N VAL A 683 -21.52 -14.36 2.71
CA VAL A 683 -21.94 -13.72 3.95
C VAL A 683 -20.71 -13.44 4.78
N TYR A 684 -20.47 -12.17 5.07
CA TYR A 684 -19.43 -11.72 5.96
C TYR A 684 -20.02 -11.34 7.33
N ASP A 685 -19.27 -11.59 8.40
CA ASP A 685 -19.49 -10.97 9.71
C ASP A 685 -18.56 -9.75 9.84
N VAL A 686 -19.07 -8.66 10.39
CA VAL A 686 -18.38 -7.37 10.45
C VAL A 686 -17.98 -7.08 11.90
N ASP A 687 -16.78 -7.51 12.29
CA ASP A 687 -16.29 -7.42 13.66
C ASP A 687 -15.08 -6.48 13.78
N PRO A 688 -15.25 -5.25 14.31
CA PRO A 688 -14.14 -4.32 14.52
C PRO A 688 -12.98 -4.86 15.36
N ASN A 689 -13.19 -5.93 16.15
CA ASN A 689 -12.20 -6.50 17.05
C ASN A 689 -11.31 -7.58 16.41
N LEU A 690 -11.61 -8.01 15.17
CA LEU A 690 -10.81 -9.01 14.47
C LEU A 690 -9.55 -8.38 13.87
N LEU A 691 -8.39 -8.84 14.36
CA LEU A 691 -7.08 -8.40 13.90
C LEU A 691 -6.73 -8.99 12.52
N ASN A 692 -5.75 -8.36 11.85
CA ASN A 692 -5.15 -8.88 10.63
C ASN A 692 -4.44 -10.23 10.91
N PRO A 693 -4.41 -11.18 9.95
CA PRO A 693 -4.83 -11.05 8.55
C PRO A 693 -6.33 -11.27 8.29
N ILE A 694 -7.11 -11.75 9.27
CA ILE A 694 -8.56 -11.99 9.09
C ILE A 694 -9.27 -10.66 8.84
N GLY A 695 -8.93 -9.66 9.66
CA GLY A 695 -9.45 -8.30 9.64
C GLY A 695 -10.95 -8.20 9.91
N PRO A 696 -11.50 -6.98 9.91
CA PRO A 696 -12.85 -6.72 10.39
C PRO A 696 -13.98 -7.30 9.53
N LEU A 697 -13.76 -7.57 8.24
CA LEU A 697 -14.75 -8.17 7.35
C LEU A 697 -14.48 -9.66 7.15
N ALA A 698 -14.78 -10.49 8.15
CA ALA A 698 -14.50 -11.93 8.12
C ALA A 698 -15.54 -12.69 7.28
N LEU A 699 -15.11 -13.63 6.43
CA LEU A 699 -16.05 -14.48 5.69
C LEU A 699 -16.68 -15.48 6.66
N MET A 700 -18.00 -15.34 6.90
CA MET A 700 -18.76 -16.26 7.74
C MET A 700 -19.11 -17.53 6.96
N ALA A 701 -19.67 -17.37 5.76
CA ALA A 701 -20.17 -18.47 4.94
C ALA A 701 -20.17 -18.09 3.45
N SER A 702 -20.04 -19.08 2.57
CA SER A 702 -20.23 -18.92 1.13
C SER A 702 -21.06 -20.04 0.54
N VAL A 703 -21.64 -19.79 -0.63
CA VAL A 703 -22.28 -20.78 -1.51
C VAL A 703 -21.73 -20.57 -2.91
N GLU A 704 -21.32 -21.64 -3.57
CA GLU A 704 -20.88 -21.60 -4.97
C GLU A 704 -22.06 -21.27 -5.90
N GLY A 705 -21.77 -20.58 -7.00
CA GLY A 705 -22.77 -20.15 -7.97
C GLY A 705 -23.03 -21.22 -9.03
N GLU A 706 -24.31 -21.47 -9.29
CA GLU A 706 -24.78 -22.58 -10.14
C GLU A 706 -25.14 -22.12 -11.58
N TYR A 707 -24.85 -20.87 -12.00
CA TYR A 707 -25.33 -20.31 -13.28
C TYR A 707 -24.28 -20.13 -14.39
N ASP A 708 -24.54 -20.76 -15.54
CA ASP A 708 -23.73 -20.66 -16.77
C ASP A 708 -23.77 -19.29 -17.47
N ASP A 709 -24.75 -18.43 -17.14
CA ASP A 709 -24.95 -17.09 -17.70
C ASP A 709 -25.38 -16.05 -16.63
N PRO A 710 -25.08 -14.74 -16.83
CA PRO A 710 -25.40 -13.69 -15.87
C PRO A 710 -26.90 -13.50 -15.57
N ILE A 711 -27.27 -13.46 -14.30
CA ILE A 711 -28.63 -13.19 -13.82
C ILE A 711 -28.66 -12.11 -12.73
N ARG A 712 -29.82 -11.50 -12.49
CA ARG A 712 -30.09 -10.70 -11.29
C ARG A 712 -30.64 -11.61 -10.21
N GLU A 713 -29.99 -11.64 -9.04
CA GLU A 713 -30.52 -12.32 -7.86
C GLU A 713 -31.15 -11.35 -6.86
N PHE A 714 -32.35 -11.67 -6.41
CA PHE A 714 -33.06 -10.91 -5.39
C PHE A 714 -32.95 -11.64 -4.04
N GLY A 715 -32.07 -11.13 -3.18
CA GLY A 715 -31.93 -11.59 -1.79
C GLY A 715 -32.89 -10.89 -0.83
N ILE A 716 -33.22 -11.54 0.29
CA ILE A 716 -33.61 -10.87 1.54
C ILE A 716 -33.17 -11.68 2.76
N ALA A 717 -32.36 -11.07 3.62
CA ALA A 717 -31.94 -11.62 4.91
C ALA A 717 -32.67 -10.92 6.07
N LYS A 718 -33.56 -11.61 6.79
CA LYS A 718 -34.28 -11.07 7.94
C LYS A 718 -34.72 -12.20 8.89
N ASP A 719 -34.66 -11.95 10.20
CA ASP A 719 -35.11 -12.91 11.25
C ASP A 719 -34.43 -14.30 11.18
N GLY A 720 -33.14 -14.34 10.86
CA GLY A 720 -32.34 -15.58 10.82
C GLY A 720 -32.58 -16.47 9.58
N VAL A 721 -33.43 -16.04 8.65
CA VAL A 721 -33.63 -16.69 7.35
C VAL A 721 -33.15 -15.78 6.21
N LEU A 722 -32.59 -16.42 5.18
CA LEU A 722 -32.17 -15.80 3.93
C LEU A 722 -32.97 -16.43 2.79
N TYR A 723 -33.66 -15.63 2.00
CA TYR A 723 -34.24 -16.06 0.73
C TYR A 723 -33.41 -15.51 -0.42
N MET A 724 -33.13 -16.34 -1.42
CA MET A 724 -32.47 -15.96 -2.67
C MET A 724 -33.36 -16.38 -3.84
N GLY A 725 -33.73 -15.42 -4.68
CA GLY A 725 -34.52 -15.63 -5.89
C GLY A 725 -33.72 -15.24 -7.14
N GLY A 726 -33.29 -16.23 -7.91
CA GLY A 726 -32.59 -16.08 -9.18
C GLY A 726 -33.25 -16.97 -10.23
N ARG A 727 -32.63 -18.12 -10.53
CA ARG A 727 -33.35 -19.27 -11.12
C ARG A 727 -33.86 -20.15 -9.98
N GLY A 728 -35.17 -20.14 -9.78
CA GLY A 728 -35.78 -20.69 -8.59
C GLY A 728 -35.62 -19.82 -7.33
N LEU A 729 -36.22 -20.31 -6.25
CA LEU A 729 -36.22 -19.73 -4.91
C LEU A 729 -35.56 -20.72 -3.96
N VAL A 730 -34.51 -20.26 -3.27
CA VAL A 730 -33.86 -21.03 -2.22
C VAL A 730 -34.06 -20.31 -0.89
N LYS A 731 -34.45 -21.06 0.14
CA LYS A 731 -34.46 -20.60 1.52
C LYS A 731 -33.28 -21.23 2.26
N TYR A 732 -32.49 -20.40 2.90
CA TYR A 732 -31.41 -20.77 3.80
C TYR A 732 -31.75 -20.36 5.24
N GLN A 733 -31.31 -21.16 6.20
CA GLN A 733 -31.23 -20.78 7.60
C GLN A 733 -29.81 -20.32 7.91
N VAL A 734 -29.67 -19.12 8.49
CA VAL A 734 -28.38 -18.50 8.77
C VAL A 734 -27.85 -19.04 10.10
N GLN A 735 -27.06 -20.12 10.04
CA GLN A 735 -26.50 -20.80 11.21
C GLN A 735 -25.22 -20.10 11.68
N SER A 736 -25.43 -18.94 12.29
CA SER A 736 -24.38 -17.99 12.71
C SER A 736 -23.29 -18.63 13.57
N GLN A 737 -23.68 -19.46 14.56
CA GLN A 737 -22.75 -20.17 15.45
C GLN A 737 -21.92 -21.26 14.76
N LEU A 738 -22.35 -21.73 13.58
CA LEU A 738 -21.69 -22.78 12.81
C LEU A 738 -20.94 -22.25 11.59
N GLY A 739 -20.98 -20.94 11.33
CA GLY A 739 -20.38 -20.34 10.12
C GLY A 739 -21.01 -20.86 8.82
N GLN A 740 -22.32 -21.15 8.80
CA GLN A 740 -22.95 -21.85 7.68
C GLN A 740 -24.29 -21.26 7.22
N LEU A 741 -24.55 -21.35 5.91
CA LEU A 741 -25.85 -21.18 5.30
C LEU A 741 -26.47 -22.56 5.03
N LYS A 742 -27.32 -23.04 5.95
CA LYS A 742 -27.98 -24.33 5.77
C LYS A 742 -29.19 -24.16 4.84
N LYS A 743 -29.16 -24.80 3.67
CA LYS A 743 -30.30 -24.90 2.75
C LYS A 743 -31.47 -25.59 3.46
N ASP A 744 -32.58 -24.88 3.63
CA ASP A 744 -33.84 -25.39 4.21
C ASP A 744 -34.64 -26.11 3.11
N TRP A 745 -34.90 -25.41 2.00
CA TRP A 745 -35.48 -25.98 0.78
C TRP A 745 -35.19 -25.12 -0.45
N ALA A 746 -35.45 -25.67 -1.63
CA ALA A 746 -35.46 -24.94 -2.90
C ALA A 746 -36.70 -25.32 -3.72
N LYS A 747 -37.27 -24.34 -4.46
CA LYS A 747 -38.47 -24.51 -5.30
C LYS A 747 -38.38 -23.69 -6.59
N PHE A 748 -39.25 -24.01 -7.54
CA PHE A 748 -39.43 -23.27 -8.79
C PHE A 748 -38.19 -23.15 -9.69
N GLN A 749 -37.31 -24.16 -9.73
CA GLN A 749 -36.02 -24.12 -10.46
C GLN A 749 -36.12 -23.77 -11.97
N THR A 750 -37.29 -23.93 -12.58
CA THR A 750 -37.55 -23.54 -13.98
C THR A 750 -38.08 -22.11 -14.15
N ALA A 751 -38.32 -21.38 -13.06
CA ALA A 751 -38.82 -20.01 -13.07
C ALA A 751 -37.70 -19.01 -12.76
N VAL A 752 -37.78 -17.82 -13.35
CA VAL A 752 -36.86 -16.70 -13.08
C VAL A 752 -37.54 -15.70 -12.18
N PHE A 753 -36.85 -15.21 -11.16
CA PHE A 753 -37.35 -14.20 -10.24
C PHE A 753 -37.12 -12.79 -10.83
N VAL A 754 -38.16 -11.95 -10.78
CA VAL A 754 -38.22 -10.70 -11.58
C VAL A 754 -38.46 -9.44 -10.74
N ALA A 755 -38.55 -9.57 -9.42
CA ALA A 755 -38.65 -8.44 -8.49
C ALA A 755 -38.07 -8.80 -7.11
N PRO A 756 -37.67 -7.79 -6.30
CA PRO A 756 -37.24 -7.98 -4.92
C PRO A 756 -38.23 -8.80 -4.09
N ILE A 757 -37.68 -9.73 -3.30
CA ILE A 757 -38.45 -10.49 -2.33
C ILE A 757 -38.82 -9.57 -1.17
N GLN A 758 -40.09 -9.54 -0.78
CA GLN A 758 -40.60 -8.69 0.30
C GLN A 758 -41.06 -9.56 1.48
N LYS A 759 -40.88 -9.09 2.72
CA LYS A 759 -41.27 -9.82 3.94
C LYS A 759 -42.11 -8.94 4.86
N PHE A 760 -43.34 -9.38 5.13
CA PHE A 760 -44.35 -8.71 5.94
C PHE A 760 -44.66 -9.57 7.16
N GLY A 761 -43.99 -9.31 8.29
CA GLY A 761 -44.08 -10.16 9.48
C GLY A 761 -43.72 -11.61 9.16
N ASN A 762 -44.69 -12.53 9.25
CA ASN A 762 -44.51 -13.95 8.95
C ASN A 762 -44.85 -14.34 7.49
N VAL A 763 -45.18 -13.38 6.61
CA VAL A 763 -45.47 -13.63 5.18
C VAL A 763 -44.29 -13.18 4.32
N VAL A 764 -43.92 -13.96 3.31
CA VAL A 764 -42.95 -13.58 2.28
C VAL A 764 -43.67 -13.53 0.93
N ILE A 765 -43.32 -12.52 0.13
CA ILE A 765 -43.88 -12.27 -1.20
C ILE A 765 -42.75 -12.27 -2.22
N TYR A 766 -42.98 -12.92 -3.36
CA TYR A 766 -42.04 -12.96 -4.47
C TYR A 766 -42.78 -13.00 -5.81
N ALA A 767 -42.13 -12.45 -6.84
CA ALA A 767 -42.63 -12.42 -8.21
C ALA A 767 -41.69 -13.18 -9.15
N ARG A 768 -42.24 -14.10 -9.94
CA ARG A 768 -41.47 -14.95 -10.86
C ARG A 768 -42.15 -15.11 -12.22
N GLN A 769 -41.35 -15.27 -13.25
CA GLN A 769 -41.79 -15.64 -14.60
C GLN A 769 -41.58 -17.14 -14.78
N LYS A 770 -42.66 -17.89 -15.04
CA LYS A 770 -42.63 -19.34 -15.33
C LYS A 770 -42.02 -19.55 -16.73
N GLN A 771 -41.22 -20.61 -16.91
CA GLN A 771 -40.60 -20.97 -18.20
C GLN A 771 -41.62 -20.94 -19.35
N ASN A 772 -41.22 -20.38 -20.50
CA ASN A 772 -42.06 -20.27 -21.70
C ASN A 772 -43.38 -19.50 -21.52
N THR A 773 -43.51 -18.70 -20.46
CA THR A 773 -44.66 -17.80 -20.26
C THR A 773 -44.22 -16.35 -20.26
N THR A 774 -45.12 -15.43 -20.65
CA THR A 774 -44.96 -13.98 -20.49
C THR A 774 -45.68 -13.44 -19.26
N ARG A 775 -46.25 -14.31 -18.41
CA ARG A 775 -46.97 -13.94 -17.19
C ARG A 775 -46.02 -13.85 -16.02
N VAL A 776 -46.31 -12.93 -15.10
CA VAL A 776 -45.61 -12.83 -13.81
C VAL A 776 -46.53 -13.42 -12.74
N THR A 777 -46.08 -14.49 -12.09
CA THR A 777 -46.78 -15.07 -10.93
C THR A 777 -46.25 -14.42 -9.66
N VAL A 778 -47.11 -13.70 -8.94
CA VAL A 778 -46.84 -13.24 -7.58
C VAL A 778 -47.42 -14.24 -6.60
N SER A 779 -46.64 -14.67 -5.60
CA SER A 779 -47.11 -15.63 -4.58
C SER A 779 -46.84 -15.11 -3.19
N GLY A 780 -47.74 -15.45 -2.25
CA GLY A 780 -47.56 -15.24 -0.82
C GLY A 780 -47.56 -16.55 -0.05
N HIS A 781 -46.59 -16.71 0.86
CA HIS A 781 -46.52 -17.85 1.77
C HIS A 781 -46.07 -17.45 3.16
N LEU A 782 -46.39 -18.29 4.16
CA LEU A 782 -45.89 -18.15 5.52
C LEU A 782 -44.43 -18.62 5.59
N VAL A 783 -43.55 -17.95 6.34
CA VAL A 783 -42.10 -18.32 6.47
C VAL A 783 -41.89 -19.77 6.94
N LYS A 784 -42.87 -20.32 7.67
CA LYS A 784 -42.88 -21.71 8.17
C LYS A 784 -43.39 -22.73 7.16
N GLU A 785 -44.04 -22.29 6.08
CA GLU A 785 -44.66 -23.16 5.07
C GLU A 785 -43.93 -23.01 3.72
N PRO A 786 -43.44 -24.09 3.12
CA PRO A 786 -42.70 -23.99 1.87
C PRO A 786 -43.62 -23.75 0.66
N ASP A 787 -44.94 -23.91 0.78
CA ASP A 787 -45.91 -23.78 -0.30
C ASP A 787 -46.66 -22.45 -0.26
N ALA A 788 -47.02 -21.94 -1.44
CA ALA A 788 -47.78 -20.71 -1.56
C ALA A 788 -49.20 -20.88 -1.00
N SER A 789 -49.56 -20.04 -0.02
CA SER A 789 -50.93 -19.97 0.49
C SER A 789 -51.87 -19.43 -0.60
N TRP A 790 -51.40 -18.42 -1.35
CA TRP A 790 -52.05 -17.91 -2.55
C TRP A 790 -51.04 -17.58 -3.66
N GLU A 791 -51.50 -17.64 -4.91
CA GLU A 791 -50.77 -17.19 -6.10
C GLU A 791 -51.68 -16.34 -6.98
N VAL A 792 -51.12 -15.36 -7.68
CA VAL A 792 -51.80 -14.62 -8.74
C VAL A 792 -50.93 -14.51 -9.99
N ASP A 793 -51.42 -15.04 -11.10
CA ASP A 793 -50.83 -14.88 -12.42
C ASP A 793 -51.28 -13.55 -13.04
N LEU A 794 -50.35 -12.61 -13.22
CA LEU A 794 -50.56 -11.29 -13.82
C LEU A 794 -50.15 -11.29 -15.30
N ALA A 795 -50.95 -10.64 -16.16
CA ALA A 795 -50.57 -10.37 -17.54
C ALA A 795 -49.58 -9.20 -17.63
N ARG A 796 -48.40 -9.43 -18.24
CA ARG A 796 -47.33 -8.42 -18.44
C ARG A 796 -47.75 -7.19 -19.26
N THR A 797 -48.74 -7.33 -20.12
CA THR A 797 -49.35 -6.24 -20.90
C THR A 797 -50.84 -6.52 -21.03
N ALA A 798 -51.65 -5.86 -20.20
CA ALA A 798 -53.11 -6.10 -20.16
C ALA A 798 -53.93 -5.22 -21.11
N GLY A 799 -53.40 -4.07 -21.56
CA GLY A 799 -54.21 -3.04 -22.24
C GLY A 799 -54.40 -3.22 -23.74
N THR A 800 -53.37 -3.64 -24.47
CA THR A 800 -53.36 -3.61 -25.95
C THR A 800 -54.31 -4.62 -26.61
N ALA A 801 -54.71 -5.67 -25.89
CA ALA A 801 -55.59 -6.72 -26.41
C ALA A 801 -57.10 -6.37 -26.39
N PHE A 802 -57.49 -5.26 -25.75
CA PHE A 802 -58.90 -4.92 -25.50
C PHE A 802 -59.36 -3.58 -26.08
N VAL A 803 -58.55 -2.94 -26.94
CA VAL A 803 -58.96 -1.72 -27.65
C VAL A 803 -60.05 -2.09 -28.66
N PRO A 804 -61.27 -1.53 -28.58
CA PRO A 804 -62.27 -1.71 -29.64
C PRO A 804 -61.75 -1.05 -30.91
N ASN A 805 -61.85 -1.74 -32.06
CA ASN A 805 -61.53 -1.14 -33.36
C ASN A 805 -62.43 0.07 -33.62
N HIS A 806 -61.95 1.28 -33.29
CA HIS A 806 -62.53 2.50 -33.83
C HIS A 806 -62.29 2.53 -35.34
N PRO A 807 -63.31 2.89 -36.16
CA PRO A 807 -63.17 2.86 -37.61
C PRO A 807 -62.09 3.87 -38.03
N ILE A 808 -61.14 3.39 -38.84
CA ILE A 808 -60.03 4.19 -39.37
C ILE A 808 -60.62 5.33 -40.22
N GLN A 809 -60.65 6.55 -39.68
CA GLN A 809 -60.77 7.74 -40.51
C GLN A 809 -59.44 7.96 -41.21
N SER A 810 -59.45 7.88 -42.54
CA SER A 810 -58.30 8.09 -43.40
C SER A 810 -57.79 9.53 -43.31
N LEU A 811 -56.82 9.80 -42.43
CA LEU A 811 -56.06 11.04 -42.44
C LEU A 811 -55.10 11.01 -43.64
N VAL A 812 -55.40 11.85 -44.62
CA VAL A 812 -54.59 12.05 -45.82
C VAL A 812 -53.24 12.63 -45.43
N SER A 813 -52.16 11.91 -45.78
CA SER A 813 -50.80 12.41 -45.62
C SER A 813 -50.54 13.58 -46.56
N THR A 814 -50.32 14.77 -46.02
CA THR A 814 -49.68 15.88 -46.73
C THR A 814 -48.18 15.84 -46.50
N ASN A 815 -47.46 15.22 -47.43
CA ASN A 815 -46.00 15.23 -47.45
C ASN A 815 -45.43 16.65 -47.46
N LYS A 816 -44.54 16.95 -46.51
CA LYS A 816 -43.28 17.66 -46.80
C LYS A 816 -42.21 17.27 -45.77
N PRO A 817 -40.99 16.89 -46.19
CA PRO A 817 -39.92 16.49 -45.28
C PRO A 817 -39.08 17.70 -44.87
N ASP A 818 -38.41 17.64 -43.72
CA ASP A 818 -37.10 18.28 -43.58
C ASP A 818 -36.24 17.73 -42.42
N PHE A 819 -34.92 17.75 -42.65
CA PHE A 819 -33.78 17.49 -41.75
C PHE A 819 -33.57 16.12 -41.04
N GLY A 820 -32.40 15.51 -41.35
CA GLY A 820 -31.38 15.40 -40.29
C GLY A 820 -30.89 14.01 -39.85
N LEU A 821 -30.49 13.12 -40.76
CA LEU A 821 -29.79 11.88 -40.39
C LEU A 821 -28.35 12.14 -39.88
N PHE A 822 -28.03 11.72 -38.66
CA PHE A 822 -26.65 11.41 -38.25
C PHE A 822 -26.50 9.89 -38.05
N ARG A 823 -25.53 9.29 -38.75
CA ARG A 823 -25.19 7.87 -38.66
C ARG A 823 -24.27 7.63 -37.47
N ALA A 824 -24.59 6.64 -36.64
CA ALA A 824 -23.58 5.97 -35.82
C ALA A 824 -22.80 5.00 -36.73
N ALA A 825 -21.46 5.05 -36.67
CA ALA A 825 -20.60 4.13 -37.39
C ALA A 825 -20.32 2.90 -36.51
N VAL A 826 -20.66 1.72 -37.02
CA VAL A 826 -20.17 0.44 -36.49
C VAL A 826 -18.96 0.05 -37.32
N GLY A 827 -17.79 -0.08 -36.68
CA GLY A 827 -16.57 -0.60 -37.30
C GLY A 827 -16.33 -2.04 -36.85
N ALA A 828 -16.16 -2.95 -37.80
CA ALA A 828 -15.71 -4.32 -37.64
C ALA A 828 -14.90 -4.72 -38.88
N GLU A 829 -14.13 -5.81 -38.77
CA GLU A 829 -13.06 -6.25 -39.69
C GLU A 829 -11.74 -5.44 -39.50
N GLU A 830 -10.57 -6.04 -39.25
CA GLU A 830 -10.16 -7.46 -39.23
C GLU A 830 -9.84 -8.00 -37.82
#